data_AF-A0A519BGL5-F1
#
_entry.id   AF-A0A519BGL5-F1
#
_cell.length_a   1.000
_cell.length_b   1.000
_cell.length_c   1.000
_cell.angle_alpha   90.00
_cell.angle_beta   90.00
_cell.angle_gamma   90.00
#
_symmetry.space_group_name_H-M   'P 1'
#
loop_
_entity.id
_entity.type
_entity.pdbx_description
1 polymer ?
#
loop_
_entity_poly.entity_id
_entity_poly.type
_entity_poly.pdbx_seq_one_letter_code
_entity_poly.pdbx_strand_id
1 'polypeptide(L)'
;MIYCKLPDRPQNKLAHYTTIAAIAISTAIVILMTSFVFFNGARVAEKIAKIEKYERVQRLLNDTLINLLNAETGQRGFLLTGKSMYLAPYLTGKVNVKNDMKQLKTLLSKKYTKDYKTIKLLTAKKFNELKATIALRKQNKVNSALALVKTNKGIKDMNKLRIYISVLKSSYKKRAETAHGWVLKESDYIKIALPGVIFGYLLILLFVYVLLYINSKKITKYEDNLRQAAVDLESSYENEKTAKLFYLAISQINNLIPKSLNYGEFFTDVAGLFSKDIGIDGICVFKDDKPYAKLIASAGVKNIKEFTENLKVSSDENMPEGRGIYGKALRSAEVIYSNDFIADKASAPWQQKLKKLNFLSLAAMPIKTNDKPFGALVVCSSQKDYFDGKKVKFLKEISSILSYAVEYLENRNNLIQERDLSNILIENIHSGIAIYDENKFLYVNPTLLHLFHYTKEEFLNLNVTDFFSINEDQLYYKNSSIFKMYHNSEMSSRFIYKYAYISSGNGNNEKENKDKGDKIRYIDLFRTAITYNGKQTGLAIFSDVTDQILREQNILVERETYKELAERDALTGAGNRRSFDSKLTEMLNTANRYNRPLSLIMFDIDKFKDINDTYGHEIGDSILKELSHLIKQNLRTTDFFARYGGEEFMLIATETSLVTAKELAERLRIKIAEYDFNIGQYVTCSFGITEIIKGDTNQSIVFRVDNALYDAKRSGRNRVCFG
;
A
#
# COMPACT_ATOMS: atom_id res chain seq x y z
N MET A 1 -0.34 63.10 -33.74
CA MET A 1 -0.13 62.37 -35.01
C MET A 1 1.36 62.18 -35.24
N ILE A 2 1.95 61.05 -34.83
CA ILE A 2 3.20 60.50 -35.39
C ILE A 2 3.05 58.97 -35.34
N TYR A 3 2.80 58.36 -36.49
CA TYR A 3 2.81 56.90 -36.68
C TYR A 3 4.26 56.49 -36.98
N CYS A 4 4.97 55.90 -36.02
CA CYS A 4 6.21 55.17 -36.31
C CYS A 4 5.86 53.77 -36.83
N LYS A 5 5.81 53.63 -38.16
CA LYS A 5 5.88 52.33 -38.84
C LYS A 5 7.30 51.77 -38.66
N LEU A 6 7.44 50.71 -37.86
CA LEU A 6 8.67 49.90 -37.79
C LEU A 6 8.64 48.82 -38.89
N PRO A 7 9.80 48.43 -39.46
CA PRO A 7 9.88 47.47 -40.56
C PRO A 7 9.62 46.04 -40.03
N ASP A 8 8.55 45.44 -40.55
CA ASP A 8 8.15 44.06 -40.28
C ASP A 8 9.14 43.11 -41.00
N ARG A 9 10.21 42.67 -40.32
CA ARG A 9 11.18 41.72 -40.92
C ARG A 9 10.56 40.32 -41.02
N PRO A 10 10.44 39.73 -42.23
CA PRO A 10 9.77 38.43 -42.44
C PRO A 10 10.52 37.22 -41.83
N GLN A 11 11.82 37.33 -41.52
CA GLN A 11 12.63 36.22 -41.01
C GLN A 11 12.23 35.74 -39.60
N ASN A 12 11.59 36.57 -38.76
CA ASN A 12 11.21 36.20 -37.39
C ASN A 12 9.81 35.58 -37.25
N LYS A 13 8.92 35.76 -38.24
CA LYS A 13 7.61 35.10 -38.24
C LYS A 13 7.78 33.59 -38.46
N LEU A 14 8.71 33.19 -39.33
CA LEU A 14 8.98 31.79 -39.64
C LEU A 14 9.43 30.99 -38.39
N ALA A 15 10.35 31.52 -37.60
CA ALA A 15 10.84 30.89 -36.37
C ALA A 15 9.75 30.75 -35.28
N HIS A 16 8.81 31.69 -35.23
CA HIS A 16 7.67 31.63 -34.32
C HIS A 16 6.68 30.53 -34.73
N TYR A 17 6.33 30.44 -36.02
CA TYR A 17 5.43 29.40 -36.53
C TYR A 17 6.05 28.00 -36.46
N THR A 18 7.35 27.84 -36.69
CA THR A 18 8.02 26.53 -36.56
C THR A 18 8.04 26.03 -35.12
N THR A 19 8.26 26.93 -34.15
CA THR A 19 8.23 26.57 -32.71
C THR A 19 6.83 26.16 -32.28
N ILE A 20 5.79 26.89 -32.72
CA ILE A 20 4.39 26.54 -32.45
C ILE A 20 4.02 25.18 -33.07
N ALA A 21 4.43 24.94 -34.32
CA ALA A 21 4.21 23.65 -34.98
C ALA A 21 4.92 22.49 -34.26
N ALA A 22 6.16 22.71 -33.79
CA ALA A 22 6.92 21.71 -33.02
C ALA A 22 6.24 21.39 -31.68
N ILE A 23 5.70 22.40 -30.97
CA ILE A 23 4.90 22.20 -29.77
C ILE A 23 3.65 21.37 -30.08
N ALA A 24 2.91 21.70 -31.15
CA ALA A 24 1.70 20.98 -31.52
C ALA A 24 1.97 19.50 -31.86
N ILE A 25 3.01 19.21 -32.64
CA ILE A 25 3.40 17.84 -33.00
C ILE A 25 3.86 17.06 -31.76
N SER A 26 4.70 17.67 -30.92
CA SER A 26 5.19 17.03 -29.69
C SER A 26 4.03 16.74 -28.73
N THR A 27 3.09 17.67 -28.62
CA THR A 27 1.87 17.50 -27.81
C THR A 27 1.01 16.35 -28.33
N ALA A 28 0.81 16.25 -29.65
CA ALA A 28 0.07 15.13 -30.25
C ALA A 28 0.73 13.77 -29.98
N ILE A 29 2.06 13.68 -30.10
CA ILE A 29 2.83 12.46 -29.80
C ILE A 29 2.70 12.09 -28.33
N VAL A 30 2.86 13.05 -27.41
CA VAL A 30 2.73 12.83 -25.97
C VAL A 30 1.31 12.36 -25.62
N ILE A 31 0.27 12.95 -26.21
CA ILE A 31 -1.13 12.51 -26.01
C ILE A 31 -1.32 11.06 -26.47
N LEU A 32 -0.79 10.69 -27.64
CA LEU A 32 -0.88 9.32 -28.16
C LEU A 32 -0.15 8.32 -27.25
N MET A 33 1.08 8.63 -26.82
CA MET A 33 1.85 7.76 -25.93
C MET A 33 1.22 7.67 -24.54
N THR A 34 0.71 8.77 -23.99
CA THR A 34 0.01 8.78 -22.70
C THR A 34 -1.27 7.95 -22.78
N SER A 35 -2.03 8.08 -23.88
CA SER A 35 -3.20 7.24 -24.14
C SER A 35 -2.81 5.76 -24.22
N PHE A 36 -1.73 5.43 -24.93
CA PHE A 36 -1.22 4.06 -25.01
C PHE A 36 -0.86 3.49 -23.63
N VAL A 37 -0.13 4.25 -22.80
CA VAL A 37 0.21 3.84 -21.42
C VAL A 37 -1.05 3.65 -20.58
N PHE A 38 -2.00 4.58 -20.66
CA PHE A 38 -3.25 4.50 -19.91
C PHE A 38 -4.10 3.27 -20.29
N PHE A 39 -4.35 3.06 -21.58
CA PHE A 39 -5.15 1.93 -22.06
C PHE A 39 -4.51 0.58 -21.72
N ASN A 40 -3.19 0.43 -21.91
CA ASN A 40 -2.50 -0.81 -21.56
C ASN A 40 -2.42 -1.01 -20.05
N GLY A 41 -2.20 0.06 -19.28
CA GLY A 41 -2.24 0.02 -17.81
C GLY A 41 -3.60 -0.47 -17.29
N ALA A 42 -4.71 0.04 -17.84
CA ALA A 42 -6.05 -0.41 -17.49
C ALA A 42 -6.28 -1.90 -17.81
N ARG A 43 -5.80 -2.38 -18.97
CA ARG A 43 -5.88 -3.80 -19.34
C ARG A 43 -5.04 -4.70 -18.42
N VAL A 44 -3.86 -4.24 -18.01
CA VAL A 44 -3.01 -4.95 -17.04
C VAL A 44 -3.72 -5.04 -15.68
N ALA A 45 -4.27 -3.92 -15.18
CA ALA A 45 -5.01 -3.90 -13.92
C ALA A 45 -6.22 -4.86 -13.93
N GLU A 46 -7.00 -4.86 -15.02
CA GLU A 46 -8.11 -5.82 -15.20
C GLU A 46 -7.63 -7.28 -15.16
N LYS A 47 -6.46 -7.55 -15.74
CA LYS A 47 -5.88 -8.90 -15.77
C LYS A 47 -5.37 -9.34 -14.40
N ILE A 48 -4.76 -8.43 -13.63
CA ILE A 48 -4.32 -8.69 -12.25
C ILE A 48 -5.53 -9.05 -11.37
N ALA A 49 -6.63 -8.30 -11.45
CA ALA A 49 -7.85 -8.63 -10.73
C ALA A 49 -8.40 -10.03 -11.10
N LYS A 50 -8.25 -10.48 -12.36
CA LYS A 50 -8.60 -11.85 -12.77
C LYS A 50 -7.66 -12.90 -12.18
N ILE A 51 -6.36 -12.61 -12.04
CA ILE A 51 -5.39 -13.50 -11.41
C ILE A 51 -5.75 -13.71 -9.93
N GLU A 52 -5.97 -12.62 -9.18
CA GLU A 52 -6.38 -12.70 -7.77
C GLU A 52 -7.66 -13.52 -7.60
N LYS A 53 -8.63 -13.34 -8.51
CA LYS A 53 -9.85 -14.15 -8.56
C LYS A 53 -9.54 -15.65 -8.76
N TYR A 54 -8.61 -15.99 -9.65
CA TYR A 54 -8.22 -17.38 -9.89
C TYR A 54 -7.53 -18.01 -8.67
N GLU A 55 -6.63 -17.28 -8.02
CA GLU A 55 -5.97 -17.74 -6.80
C GLU A 55 -6.93 -17.88 -5.63
N ARG A 56 -7.87 -16.95 -5.48
CA ARG A 56 -8.92 -17.02 -4.45
C ARG A 56 -9.81 -18.25 -4.64
N VAL A 57 -10.18 -18.59 -5.88
CA VAL A 57 -10.90 -19.84 -6.17
C VAL A 57 -10.08 -21.05 -5.75
N GLN A 58 -8.78 -21.09 -6.07
CA GLN A 58 -7.90 -22.20 -5.67
C GLN A 58 -7.79 -22.36 -4.15
N ARG A 59 -7.66 -21.25 -3.42
CA ARG A 59 -7.64 -21.24 -1.95
C ARG A 59 -8.94 -21.79 -1.37
N LEU A 60 -10.09 -21.24 -1.77
CA LEU A 60 -11.39 -21.70 -1.27
C LEU A 60 -11.66 -23.18 -1.54
N LEU A 61 -11.24 -23.71 -2.70
CA LEU A 61 -11.34 -25.13 -3.02
C LEU A 61 -10.47 -25.99 -2.09
N ASN A 62 -9.27 -25.50 -1.74
CA ASN A 62 -8.36 -26.16 -0.81
C ASN A 62 -8.91 -26.12 0.63
N ASP A 63 -9.39 -24.96 1.06
CA ASP A 63 -9.96 -24.75 2.39
C ASP A 63 -11.23 -25.60 2.58
N THR A 64 -12.05 -25.72 1.54
CA THR A 64 -13.20 -26.63 1.54
C THR A 64 -12.79 -28.07 1.85
N LEU A 65 -11.71 -28.57 1.24
CA LEU A 65 -11.20 -29.92 1.52
C LEU A 65 -10.65 -30.06 2.95
N ILE A 66 -9.88 -29.07 3.41
CA ILE A 66 -9.28 -29.08 4.76
C ILE A 66 -10.38 -29.05 5.82
N ASN A 67 -11.34 -28.13 5.71
CA ASN A 67 -12.44 -27.99 6.65
C ASN A 67 -13.31 -29.27 6.70
N LEU A 68 -13.49 -29.95 5.57
CA LEU A 68 -14.22 -31.21 5.51
C LEU A 68 -13.44 -32.38 6.14
N LEU A 69 -12.12 -32.42 5.97
CA LEU A 69 -11.23 -33.39 6.62
C LEU A 69 -11.20 -33.19 8.14
N ASN A 70 -11.14 -31.94 8.60
CA ASN A 70 -11.20 -31.60 10.02
C ASN A 70 -12.55 -32.01 10.62
N ALA A 71 -13.65 -31.80 9.87
CA ALA A 71 -14.97 -32.24 10.30
C ALA A 71 -15.09 -33.77 10.41
N GLU A 72 -14.49 -34.51 9.48
CA GLU A 72 -14.40 -35.96 9.57
C GLU A 72 -13.55 -36.42 10.76
N THR A 73 -12.44 -35.73 11.04
CA THR A 73 -11.56 -36.02 12.18
C THR A 73 -12.28 -35.82 13.51
N GLY A 74 -13.02 -34.72 13.67
CA GLY A 74 -13.83 -34.47 14.86
C GLY A 74 -14.94 -35.50 15.06
N GLN A 75 -15.60 -35.90 13.96
CA GLN A 75 -16.58 -36.98 14.00
C GLN A 75 -15.98 -38.31 14.46
N ARG A 76 -14.78 -38.67 13.99
CA ARG A 76 -14.08 -39.91 14.41
C ARG A 76 -13.72 -39.86 15.89
N GLY A 77 -13.19 -38.74 16.38
CA GLY A 77 -12.90 -38.55 17.80
C GLY A 77 -14.14 -38.70 18.68
N PHE A 78 -15.29 -38.18 18.23
CA PHE A 78 -16.56 -38.36 18.92
C PHE A 78 -17.08 -39.81 18.87
N LEU A 79 -16.94 -40.50 17.74
CA LEU A 79 -17.34 -41.91 17.65
C LEU A 79 -16.53 -42.80 18.62
N LEU A 80 -15.21 -42.58 18.68
CA LEU A 80 -14.30 -43.34 19.53
C LEU A 80 -14.56 -43.06 21.02
N THR A 81 -14.59 -41.78 21.41
CA THR A 81 -14.58 -41.39 22.83
C THR A 81 -15.97 -41.16 23.42
N GLY A 82 -16.98 -40.89 22.61
CA GLY A 82 -18.31 -40.44 23.05
C GLY A 82 -18.35 -39.00 23.62
N LYS A 83 -17.20 -38.32 23.78
CA LYS A 83 -17.12 -36.99 24.39
C LYS A 83 -17.45 -35.90 23.38
N SER A 84 -18.45 -35.07 23.69
CA SER A 84 -18.95 -34.01 22.79
C SER A 84 -17.90 -32.96 22.41
N MET A 85 -16.86 -32.75 23.22
CA MET A 85 -15.77 -31.81 22.93
C MET A 85 -15.05 -32.09 21.59
N TYR A 86 -14.98 -33.36 21.18
CA TYR A 86 -14.37 -33.74 19.89
C TYR A 86 -15.20 -33.33 18.68
N LEU A 87 -16.44 -32.86 18.86
CA LEU A 87 -17.27 -32.34 17.77
C LEU A 87 -16.95 -30.89 17.38
N ALA A 88 -16.07 -30.18 18.11
CA ALA A 88 -15.72 -28.80 17.77
C ALA A 88 -15.20 -28.65 16.32
N PRO A 89 -14.26 -29.48 15.82
CA PRO A 89 -13.84 -29.44 14.41
C PRO A 89 -14.97 -29.72 13.40
N TYR A 90 -15.95 -30.55 13.76
CA TYR A 90 -17.13 -30.82 12.94
C TYR A 90 -18.04 -29.60 12.81
N LEU A 91 -18.30 -28.91 13.91
CA LEU A 91 -19.14 -27.70 13.93
C LEU A 91 -18.49 -26.57 13.13
N THR A 92 -17.20 -26.32 13.35
CA THR A 92 -16.43 -25.31 12.63
C THR A 92 -16.34 -25.63 11.14
N GLY A 93 -16.00 -26.87 10.79
CA GLY A 93 -15.91 -27.29 9.39
C GLY A 93 -17.24 -27.16 8.64
N LYS A 94 -18.38 -27.42 9.29
CA LYS A 94 -19.72 -27.24 8.70
C LYS A 94 -20.02 -25.79 8.33
N VAL A 95 -19.66 -24.84 9.20
CA VAL A 95 -19.88 -23.41 8.95
C VAL A 95 -18.93 -22.92 7.85
N ASN A 96 -17.64 -23.24 7.95
CA ASN A 96 -16.63 -22.79 7.00
C ASN A 96 -16.92 -23.31 5.60
N VAL A 97 -17.20 -24.60 5.44
CA VAL A 97 -17.52 -25.17 4.12
C VAL A 97 -18.79 -24.54 3.52
N LYS A 98 -19.80 -24.22 4.34
CA LYS A 98 -20.99 -23.51 3.84
C LYS A 98 -20.63 -22.13 3.28
N ASN A 99 -19.75 -21.41 3.97
CA ASN A 99 -19.27 -20.09 3.55
C ASN A 99 -18.39 -20.19 2.29
N ASP A 100 -17.47 -21.15 2.24
CA ASP A 100 -16.61 -21.41 1.10
C ASP A 100 -17.45 -21.72 -0.15
N MET A 101 -18.48 -22.56 -0.02
CA MET A 101 -19.40 -22.89 -1.11
C MET A 101 -20.27 -21.71 -1.56
N LYS A 102 -20.55 -20.75 -0.67
CA LYS A 102 -21.24 -19.49 -1.03
C LYS A 102 -20.31 -18.59 -1.86
N GLN A 103 -19.06 -18.43 -1.43
CA GLN A 103 -18.06 -17.63 -2.14
C GLN A 103 -17.64 -18.25 -3.48
N LEU A 104 -17.50 -19.58 -3.55
CA LEU A 104 -17.20 -20.29 -4.80
C LEU A 104 -18.31 -20.08 -5.84
N LYS A 105 -19.58 -20.00 -5.44
CA LYS A 105 -20.71 -19.73 -6.35
C LYS A 105 -20.55 -18.40 -7.09
N THR A 106 -20.08 -17.36 -6.40
CA THR A 106 -19.94 -16.01 -6.96
C THR A 106 -18.67 -15.87 -7.78
N LEU A 107 -17.62 -16.61 -7.42
CA LEU A 107 -16.31 -16.49 -8.07
C LEU A 107 -16.12 -17.44 -9.27
N LEU A 108 -16.78 -18.59 -9.30
CA LEU A 108 -16.64 -19.53 -10.41
C LEU A 108 -17.25 -18.98 -11.70
N SER A 109 -16.58 -19.24 -12.82
CA SER A 109 -17.11 -18.86 -14.13
C SER A 109 -18.27 -19.77 -14.52
N LYS A 110 -19.17 -19.29 -15.40
CA LYS A 110 -20.32 -20.06 -15.90
C LYS A 110 -19.92 -21.44 -16.45
N LYS A 111 -18.71 -21.56 -17.02
CA LYS A 111 -18.14 -22.83 -17.53
C LYS A 111 -18.06 -23.93 -16.47
N TYR A 112 -17.77 -23.59 -15.22
CA TYR A 112 -17.58 -24.55 -14.12
C TYR A 112 -18.82 -24.72 -13.23
N THR A 113 -19.99 -24.30 -13.71
CA THR A 113 -21.26 -24.46 -12.97
C THR A 113 -21.57 -25.92 -12.68
N LYS A 114 -21.24 -26.83 -13.60
CA LYS A 114 -21.43 -28.28 -13.43
C LYS A 114 -20.53 -28.82 -12.32
N ASP A 115 -19.24 -28.47 -12.34
CA ASP A 115 -18.28 -28.87 -11.31
C ASP A 115 -18.67 -28.34 -9.93
N TYR A 116 -19.10 -27.07 -9.85
CA TYR A 116 -19.64 -26.49 -8.62
C TYR A 116 -20.83 -27.28 -8.06
N LYS A 117 -21.81 -27.63 -8.90
CA LYS A 117 -22.98 -28.42 -8.49
C LYS A 117 -22.56 -29.78 -7.96
N THR A 118 -21.62 -30.44 -8.62
CA THR A 118 -21.08 -31.75 -8.19
C THR A 118 -20.35 -31.66 -6.87
N ILE A 119 -19.45 -30.68 -6.71
CA ILE A 119 -18.72 -30.42 -5.45
C ILE A 119 -19.72 -30.16 -4.32
N LYS A 120 -20.70 -29.26 -4.55
CA LYS A 120 -21.75 -28.97 -3.57
C LYS A 120 -22.53 -30.21 -3.15
N LEU A 121 -22.90 -31.06 -4.11
CA LEU A 121 -23.64 -32.29 -3.85
C LEU A 121 -22.82 -33.29 -3.02
N LEU A 122 -21.55 -33.51 -3.39
CA LEU A 122 -20.66 -34.44 -2.68
C LEU A 122 -20.35 -33.97 -1.26
N THR A 123 -20.08 -32.67 -1.09
CA THR A 123 -19.92 -32.02 0.21
C THR A 123 -21.16 -32.20 1.09
N ALA A 124 -22.35 -31.98 0.54
CA ALA A 124 -23.60 -32.18 1.27
C ALA A 124 -23.83 -33.66 1.65
N LYS A 125 -23.56 -34.60 0.73
CA LYS A 125 -23.61 -36.04 1.02
C LYS A 125 -22.70 -36.42 2.18
N LYS A 126 -21.46 -35.91 2.19
CA LYS A 126 -20.50 -36.18 3.26
C LYS A 126 -20.99 -35.62 4.60
N PHE A 127 -21.46 -34.38 4.66
CA PHE A 127 -22.00 -33.83 5.91
C PHE A 127 -23.26 -34.57 6.41
N ASN A 128 -24.09 -35.09 5.51
CA ASN A 128 -25.25 -35.91 5.88
C ASN A 128 -24.81 -37.25 6.51
N GLU A 129 -23.79 -37.90 5.95
CA GLU A 129 -23.18 -39.10 6.52
C GLU A 129 -22.57 -38.82 7.91
N LEU A 130 -21.78 -37.75 8.04
CA LEU A 130 -21.21 -37.34 9.33
C LEU A 130 -22.32 -37.04 10.36
N LYS A 131 -23.40 -36.36 9.95
CA LYS A 131 -24.55 -36.09 10.81
C LYS A 131 -25.25 -37.38 11.26
N ALA A 132 -25.46 -38.34 10.35
CA ALA A 132 -26.14 -39.59 10.64
C ALA A 132 -25.35 -40.45 11.65
N THR A 133 -24.03 -40.54 11.47
CA THR A 133 -23.16 -41.29 12.38
C THR A 133 -23.07 -40.65 13.77
N ILE A 134 -22.97 -39.32 13.85
CA ILE A 134 -23.01 -38.58 15.12
C ILE A 134 -24.36 -38.80 15.83
N ALA A 135 -25.48 -38.75 15.11
CA ALA A 135 -26.81 -38.96 15.67
C ALA A 135 -26.99 -40.38 16.24
N LEU A 136 -26.55 -41.40 15.52
CA LEU A 136 -26.57 -42.80 15.98
C LEU A 136 -25.71 -43.00 17.23
N ARG A 137 -24.52 -42.38 17.28
CA ARG A 137 -23.65 -42.44 18.47
C ARG A 137 -24.26 -41.73 19.67
N LYS A 138 -24.92 -40.58 19.49
CA LYS A 138 -25.66 -39.89 20.57
C LYS A 138 -26.81 -40.73 21.15
N GLN A 139 -27.37 -41.65 20.37
CA GLN A 139 -28.40 -42.61 20.82
C GLN A 139 -27.81 -43.91 21.41
N ASN A 140 -26.51 -43.94 21.73
CA ASN A 140 -25.78 -45.13 22.18
C ASN A 140 -25.80 -46.32 21.19
N LYS A 141 -26.19 -46.12 19.92
CA LYS A 141 -26.19 -47.15 18.86
C LYS A 141 -24.83 -47.22 18.16
N VAL A 142 -23.80 -47.61 18.90
CA VAL A 142 -22.40 -47.60 18.44
C VAL A 142 -22.18 -48.54 17.25
N ASN A 143 -22.71 -49.76 17.32
CA ASN A 143 -22.56 -50.76 16.24
C ASN A 143 -23.24 -50.30 14.95
N SER A 144 -24.39 -49.64 15.02
CA SER A 144 -25.08 -49.07 13.86
C SER A 144 -24.32 -47.89 13.26
N ALA A 145 -23.70 -47.03 14.10
CA ALA A 145 -22.86 -45.93 13.64
C ALA A 145 -21.60 -46.44 12.92
N LEU A 146 -20.95 -47.48 13.48
CA LEU A 146 -19.77 -48.12 12.89
C LEU A 146 -20.11 -48.89 11.61
N ALA A 147 -21.25 -49.58 11.55
CA ALA A 147 -21.72 -50.25 10.35
C ALA A 147 -21.92 -49.27 9.19
N LEU A 148 -22.45 -48.06 9.46
CA LEU A 148 -22.61 -47.02 8.44
C LEU A 148 -21.26 -46.53 7.88
N VAL A 149 -20.25 -46.35 8.74
CA VAL A 149 -18.89 -45.96 8.32
C VAL A 149 -18.21 -47.08 7.53
N LYS A 150 -18.41 -48.35 7.93
CA LYS A 150 -17.85 -49.53 7.25
C LYS A 150 -18.39 -49.75 5.83
N THR A 151 -19.46 -49.07 5.43
CA THR A 151 -19.99 -49.14 4.04
C THR A 151 -19.03 -48.57 2.97
N ASN A 152 -17.92 -47.92 3.37
CA ASN A 152 -16.92 -47.27 2.50
C ASN A 152 -17.51 -46.19 1.56
N LYS A 153 -18.79 -45.84 1.71
CA LYS A 153 -19.49 -44.85 0.89
C LYS A 153 -18.86 -43.46 1.04
N GLY A 154 -18.52 -43.08 2.28
CA GLY A 154 -17.86 -41.81 2.58
C GLY A 154 -16.45 -41.67 2.03
N ILE A 155 -15.72 -42.78 1.84
CA ILE A 155 -14.40 -42.79 1.20
C ILE A 155 -14.55 -42.58 -0.32
N LYS A 156 -15.52 -43.27 -0.94
CA LYS A 156 -15.83 -43.11 -2.38
C LYS A 156 -16.24 -41.67 -2.72
N ASP A 157 -17.11 -41.07 -1.91
CA ASP A 157 -17.54 -39.68 -2.12
C ASP A 157 -16.40 -38.68 -1.89
N MET A 158 -15.52 -38.92 -0.92
CA MET A 158 -14.33 -38.09 -0.67
C MET A 158 -13.29 -38.18 -1.79
N ASN A 159 -13.03 -39.37 -2.33
CA ASN A 159 -12.11 -39.54 -3.46
C ASN A 159 -12.64 -38.83 -4.71
N LYS A 160 -13.95 -38.95 -4.99
CA LYS A 160 -14.60 -38.18 -6.06
C LYS A 160 -14.44 -36.68 -5.84
N LEU A 161 -14.70 -36.19 -4.63
CA LEU A 161 -14.57 -34.77 -4.29
C LEU A 161 -13.13 -34.26 -4.51
N ARG A 162 -12.13 -35.01 -4.07
CA ARG A 162 -10.70 -34.68 -4.29
C ARG A 162 -10.35 -34.60 -5.77
N ILE A 163 -10.84 -35.52 -6.60
CA ILE A 163 -10.61 -35.52 -8.05
C ILE A 163 -11.20 -34.26 -8.69
N TYR A 164 -12.48 -33.97 -8.43
CA TYR A 164 -13.14 -32.78 -8.99
C TYR A 164 -12.45 -31.48 -8.56
N ILE A 165 -12.08 -31.38 -7.28
CA ILE A 165 -11.38 -30.20 -6.78
C ILE A 165 -9.97 -30.09 -7.39
N SER A 166 -9.25 -31.19 -7.54
CA SER A 166 -7.92 -31.24 -8.17
C SER A 166 -7.96 -30.74 -9.63
N VAL A 167 -8.89 -31.28 -10.44
CA VAL A 167 -9.05 -30.88 -11.85
C VAL A 167 -9.40 -29.41 -11.97
N LEU A 168 -10.31 -28.92 -11.12
CA LEU A 168 -10.72 -27.53 -11.11
C LEU A 168 -9.58 -26.60 -10.68
N LYS A 169 -8.84 -26.97 -9.62
CA LYS A 169 -7.66 -26.24 -9.13
C LYS A 169 -6.59 -26.14 -10.22
N SER A 170 -6.25 -27.25 -10.87
CA SER A 170 -5.29 -27.28 -11.98
C SER A 170 -5.72 -26.38 -13.15
N SER A 171 -7.01 -26.39 -13.49
CA SER A 171 -7.56 -25.53 -14.54
C SER A 171 -7.43 -24.04 -14.21
N TYR A 172 -7.67 -23.65 -12.96
CA TYR A 172 -7.53 -22.26 -12.51
C TYR A 172 -6.05 -21.86 -12.33
N LYS A 173 -5.19 -22.78 -11.92
CA LYS A 173 -3.73 -22.57 -11.85
C LYS A 173 -3.14 -22.25 -13.22
N LYS A 174 -3.43 -23.07 -14.24
CA LYS A 174 -2.96 -22.84 -15.61
C LYS A 174 -3.42 -21.48 -16.16
N ARG A 175 -4.66 -21.07 -15.83
CA ARG A 175 -5.19 -19.75 -16.23
C ARG A 175 -4.48 -18.60 -15.52
N ALA A 176 -4.15 -18.76 -14.24
CA ALA A 176 -3.37 -17.78 -13.49
C ALA A 176 -1.96 -17.63 -14.06
N GLU A 177 -1.28 -18.74 -14.33
CA GLU A 177 0.06 -18.74 -14.95
C GLU A 177 0.05 -18.08 -16.34
N THR A 178 -0.94 -18.43 -17.19
CA THR A 178 -1.09 -17.81 -18.52
C THR A 178 -1.35 -16.30 -18.41
N ALA A 179 -2.17 -15.88 -17.43
CA ALA A 179 -2.46 -14.48 -17.19
C ALA A 179 -1.25 -13.73 -16.63
N HIS A 180 -0.47 -14.34 -15.74
CA HIS A 180 0.79 -13.80 -15.23
C HIS A 180 1.80 -13.57 -16.35
N GLY A 181 2.02 -14.57 -17.21
CA GLY A 181 2.92 -14.43 -18.36
C GLY A 181 2.50 -13.30 -19.30
N TRP A 182 1.19 -13.14 -19.53
CA TRP A 182 0.67 -12.02 -20.31
C TRP A 182 0.89 -10.67 -19.62
N VAL A 183 0.65 -10.55 -18.31
CA VAL A 183 0.86 -9.32 -17.54
C VAL A 183 2.33 -8.89 -17.56
N LEU A 184 3.26 -9.84 -17.38
CA LEU A 184 4.70 -9.53 -17.42
C LEU A 184 5.09 -8.92 -18.75
N LYS A 185 4.71 -9.58 -19.86
CA LYS A 185 4.98 -9.08 -21.22
C LYS A 185 4.41 -7.69 -21.45
N GLU A 186 3.16 -7.46 -21.03
CA GLU A 186 2.51 -6.16 -21.26
C GLU A 186 3.06 -5.05 -20.36
N SER A 187 3.50 -5.41 -19.14
CA SER A 187 4.17 -4.48 -18.24
C SER A 187 5.50 -3.98 -18.81
N ASP A 188 6.21 -4.80 -19.60
CA ASP A 188 7.47 -4.41 -20.20
C ASP A 188 7.28 -3.36 -21.31
N TYR A 189 6.21 -3.45 -22.11
CA TYR A 189 5.87 -2.39 -23.06
C TYR A 189 5.55 -1.07 -22.36
N ILE A 190 4.86 -1.10 -21.22
CA ILE A 190 4.56 0.10 -20.43
C ILE A 190 5.84 0.71 -19.85
N LYS A 191 6.75 -0.12 -19.30
CA LYS A 191 8.06 0.34 -18.78
C LYS A 191 8.90 1.03 -19.85
N ILE A 192 8.85 0.55 -21.08
CA ILE A 192 9.58 1.16 -22.21
C ILE A 192 8.90 2.46 -22.66
N ALA A 193 7.57 2.52 -22.67
CA ALA A 193 6.83 3.70 -23.12
C ALA A 193 6.88 4.88 -22.13
N LEU A 194 6.95 4.61 -20.82
CA LEU A 194 6.88 5.64 -19.77
C LEU A 194 8.02 6.68 -19.84
N PRO A 195 9.30 6.31 -20.01
CA PRO A 195 10.39 7.27 -20.26
C PRO A 195 10.15 8.14 -21.50
N GLY A 196 9.55 7.58 -22.55
CA GLY A 196 9.21 8.31 -23.77
C GLY A 196 8.18 9.42 -23.54
N VAL A 197 7.17 9.17 -22.70
CA VAL A 197 6.19 10.18 -22.29
C VAL A 197 6.87 11.30 -21.51
N ILE A 198 7.73 10.97 -20.54
CA ILE A 198 8.47 11.95 -19.74
C ILE A 198 9.36 12.82 -20.63
N PHE A 199 10.11 12.19 -21.52
CA PHE A 199 10.97 12.88 -22.49
C PHE A 199 10.17 13.81 -23.40
N GLY A 200 8.98 13.38 -23.85
CA GLY A 200 8.09 14.23 -24.64
C GLY A 200 7.59 15.47 -23.88
N TYR A 201 7.24 15.34 -22.59
CA TYR A 201 6.90 16.51 -21.76
C TYR A 201 8.08 17.46 -21.55
N LEU A 202 9.29 16.93 -21.35
CA LEU A 202 10.51 17.74 -21.26
C LEU A 202 10.79 18.51 -22.55
N LEU A 203 10.55 17.89 -23.72
CA LEU A 203 10.64 18.58 -25.01
C LEU A 203 9.61 19.71 -25.14
N ILE A 204 8.36 19.49 -24.73
CA ILE A 204 7.34 20.54 -24.73
C ILE A 204 7.75 21.70 -23.82
N LEU A 205 8.23 21.41 -22.60
CA LEU A 205 8.73 22.43 -21.66
C LEU A 205 9.90 23.22 -22.24
N LEU A 206 10.84 22.53 -22.91
CA LEU A 206 11.96 23.18 -23.60
C LEU A 206 11.45 24.13 -24.69
N PHE A 207 10.49 23.72 -25.52
CA PHE A 207 9.93 24.58 -26.57
C PHE A 207 9.16 25.78 -25.99
N VAL A 208 8.40 25.58 -24.92
CA VAL A 208 7.71 26.66 -24.20
C VAL A 208 8.72 27.64 -23.61
N TYR A 209 9.78 27.13 -22.98
CA TYR A 209 10.87 27.95 -22.45
C TYR A 209 11.54 28.79 -23.55
N VAL A 210 11.87 28.18 -24.70
CA VAL A 210 12.43 28.89 -25.84
C VAL A 210 11.47 29.99 -26.32
N LEU A 211 10.17 29.72 -26.37
CA LEU A 211 9.16 30.70 -26.77
C LEU A 211 9.05 31.87 -25.77
N LEU A 212 9.07 31.57 -24.47
CA LEU A 212 9.10 32.58 -23.40
C LEU A 212 10.38 33.41 -23.44
N TYR A 213 11.54 32.78 -23.66
CA TYR A 213 12.82 33.47 -23.78
C TYR A 213 12.87 34.42 -24.99
N ILE A 214 12.34 33.99 -26.14
CA ILE A 214 12.21 34.86 -27.32
C ILE A 214 11.28 36.05 -27.02
N ASN A 215 10.19 35.82 -26.28
CA ASN A 215 9.24 36.89 -25.93
C ASN A 215 9.74 37.81 -24.82
N SER A 216 10.48 37.32 -23.81
CA SER A 216 11.05 38.15 -22.75
C SER A 216 12.07 39.14 -23.33
N LYS A 217 12.92 38.69 -24.26
CA LYS A 217 13.83 39.59 -25.00
C LYS A 217 13.10 40.67 -25.79
N LYS A 218 11.87 40.40 -26.29
CA LYS A 218 11.04 41.44 -26.90
C LYS A 218 10.55 42.43 -25.85
N ILE A 219 10.05 41.94 -24.70
CA ILE A 219 9.51 42.77 -23.61
C ILE A 219 10.60 43.70 -23.06
N THR A 220 11.80 43.22 -22.76
CA THR A 220 12.91 44.06 -22.28
C THR A 220 13.25 45.17 -23.28
N LYS A 221 13.21 44.86 -24.58
CA LYS A 221 13.40 45.86 -25.64
C LYS A 221 12.27 46.89 -25.71
N TYR A 222 11.04 46.52 -25.33
CA TYR A 222 9.92 47.47 -25.22
C TYR A 222 9.99 48.30 -23.93
N GLU A 223 10.43 47.72 -22.82
CA GLU A 223 10.65 48.41 -21.54
C GLU A 223 11.75 49.47 -21.65
N ASP A 224 12.85 49.19 -22.35
CA ASP A 224 13.90 50.19 -22.58
C ASP A 224 13.39 51.38 -23.41
N ASN A 225 12.54 51.13 -24.42
CA ASN A 225 11.90 52.19 -25.20
C ASN A 225 10.89 53.00 -24.39
N LEU A 226 10.16 52.36 -23.46
CA LEU A 226 9.21 53.01 -22.56
C LEU A 226 9.92 53.79 -21.45
N ARG A 227 11.06 53.30 -20.94
CA ARG A 227 11.93 54.02 -19.99
C ARG A 227 12.49 55.29 -20.60
N GLN A 228 12.93 55.22 -21.86
CA GLN A 228 13.39 56.40 -22.58
C GLN A 228 12.27 57.45 -22.73
N ALA A 229 11.06 57.01 -23.09
CA ALA A 229 9.88 57.89 -23.18
C ALA A 229 9.40 58.42 -21.82
N ALA A 230 9.63 57.69 -20.72
CA ALA A 230 9.30 58.11 -19.37
C ALA A 230 10.28 59.16 -18.84
N VAL A 231 11.59 59.02 -19.12
CA VAL A 231 12.63 60.02 -18.80
C VAL A 231 12.36 61.34 -19.52
N ASP A 232 11.87 61.29 -20.76
CA ASP A 232 11.46 62.49 -21.51
C ASP A 232 10.22 63.17 -20.89
N LEU A 233 9.32 62.40 -20.27
CA LEU A 233 8.11 62.88 -19.60
C LEU A 233 8.36 63.44 -18.19
N GLU A 234 9.40 62.94 -17.51
CA GLU A 234 9.82 63.31 -16.15
C GLU A 234 10.39 64.75 -16.08
N SER A 235 10.85 65.28 -17.22
CA SER A 235 11.33 66.66 -17.35
C SER A 235 10.23 67.74 -17.39
N SER A 236 8.94 67.35 -17.42
CA SER A 236 7.82 68.27 -17.71
C SER A 236 6.86 68.55 -16.54
N TYR A 237 7.06 68.04 -15.33
CA TYR A 237 6.03 68.13 -14.26
C TYR A 237 6.59 68.54 -12.88
N GLU A 238 6.92 69.82 -12.74
CA GLU A 238 7.31 70.42 -11.44
C GLU A 238 6.20 71.21 -10.73
N ASN A 239 4.97 71.30 -11.25
CA ASN A 239 3.92 72.13 -10.65
C ASN A 239 2.65 71.36 -10.29
N GLU A 240 2.62 70.71 -9.12
CA GLU A 240 1.39 70.57 -8.30
C GLU A 240 1.64 69.91 -6.93
N LYS A 241 1.31 70.62 -5.85
CA LYS A 241 1.27 70.11 -4.46
C LYS A 241 0.53 68.77 -4.33
N THR A 242 -0.47 68.53 -5.18
CA THR A 242 -1.27 67.30 -5.27
C THR A 242 -0.45 66.08 -5.70
N ALA A 243 0.49 66.24 -6.65
CA ALA A 243 1.34 65.13 -7.10
C ALA A 243 2.28 64.66 -5.98
N LYS A 244 2.83 65.59 -5.20
CA LYS A 244 3.66 65.26 -4.03
C LYS A 244 2.89 64.47 -2.96
N LEU A 245 1.62 64.81 -2.73
CA LEU A 245 0.73 64.06 -1.84
C LEU A 245 0.45 62.64 -2.37
N PHE A 246 0.26 62.48 -3.69
CA PHE A 246 0.05 61.17 -4.31
C PHE A 246 1.25 60.24 -4.15
N TYR A 247 2.46 60.77 -4.40
CA TYR A 247 3.69 60.01 -4.18
C TYR A 247 3.89 59.60 -2.72
N LEU A 248 3.59 60.50 -1.78
CA LEU A 248 3.67 60.20 -0.34
C LEU A 248 2.73 59.06 0.05
N ALA A 249 1.48 59.11 -0.43
CA ALA A 249 0.47 58.09 -0.18
C ALA A 249 0.89 56.72 -0.72
N ILE A 250 1.36 56.66 -1.97
CA ILE A 250 1.87 55.43 -2.59
C ILE A 250 3.02 54.85 -1.76
N SER A 251 3.98 55.69 -1.36
CA SER A 251 5.13 55.26 -0.57
C SER A 251 4.72 54.72 0.81
N GLN A 252 3.80 55.40 1.49
CA GLN A 252 3.30 54.97 2.81
C GLN A 252 2.53 53.65 2.72
N ILE A 253 1.67 53.47 1.71
CA ILE A 253 0.96 52.20 1.48
C ILE A 253 1.95 51.06 1.25
N ASN A 254 2.96 51.26 0.40
CA ASN A 254 4.00 50.25 0.14
C ASN A 254 4.77 49.87 1.41
N ASN A 255 5.00 50.82 2.32
CA ASN A 255 5.63 50.57 3.61
C ASN A 255 4.74 49.80 4.61
N LEU A 256 3.42 49.83 4.44
CA LEU A 256 2.47 49.08 5.28
C LEU A 256 2.38 47.60 4.89
N ILE A 257 2.58 47.27 3.60
CA ILE A 257 2.46 45.90 3.07
C ILE A 257 3.30 44.88 3.87
N PRO A 258 4.63 45.06 4.06
CA PRO A 258 5.43 44.08 4.78
C PRO A 258 5.15 44.03 6.30
N LYS A 259 4.63 45.11 6.87
CA LYS A 259 4.38 45.24 8.33
C LYS A 259 3.05 44.64 8.78
N SER A 260 2.07 44.57 7.88
CA SER A 260 0.73 44.11 8.21
C SER A 260 0.70 42.59 8.42
N LEU A 261 0.00 42.10 9.44
CA LEU A 261 -0.15 40.66 9.67
C LEU A 261 -1.24 40.06 8.78
N ASN A 262 -2.32 40.80 8.56
CA ASN A 262 -3.47 40.39 7.75
C ASN A 262 -4.06 41.58 6.98
N TYR A 263 -4.91 41.31 5.99
CA TYR A 263 -5.53 42.37 5.19
C TYR A 263 -6.48 43.27 6.00
N GLY A 264 -7.06 42.81 7.10
CA GLY A 264 -7.92 43.64 7.95
C GLY A 264 -7.17 44.76 8.66
N GLU A 265 -6.02 44.43 9.25
CA GLU A 265 -5.09 45.40 9.83
C GLU A 265 -4.55 46.35 8.75
N PHE A 266 -4.09 45.80 7.62
CA PHE A 266 -3.61 46.58 6.48
C PHE A 266 -4.63 47.64 6.03
N PHE A 267 -5.89 47.24 5.83
CA PHE A 267 -6.94 48.17 5.40
C PHE A 267 -7.35 49.18 6.46
N THR A 268 -7.17 48.86 7.75
CA THR A 268 -7.38 49.80 8.85
C THR A 268 -6.33 50.92 8.80
N ASP A 269 -5.06 50.55 8.59
CA ASP A 269 -3.97 51.52 8.46
C ASP A 269 -4.08 52.36 7.18
N VAL A 270 -4.44 51.73 6.06
CA VAL A 270 -4.72 52.44 4.79
C VAL A 270 -5.88 53.43 4.97
N ALA A 271 -6.96 53.05 5.65
CA ALA A 271 -8.06 53.96 5.92
C ALA A 271 -7.62 55.15 6.80
N GLY A 272 -6.82 54.89 7.83
CA GLY A 272 -6.23 55.92 8.69
C GLY A 272 -5.34 56.90 7.92
N LEU A 273 -4.45 56.38 7.07
CA LEU A 273 -3.54 57.14 6.21
C LEU A 273 -4.32 58.12 5.32
N PHE A 274 -5.32 57.63 4.60
CA PHE A 274 -6.07 58.46 3.69
C PHE A 274 -6.89 59.55 4.40
N SER A 275 -7.41 59.25 5.60
CA SER A 275 -8.17 60.23 6.37
C SER A 275 -7.27 61.29 7.00
N LYS A 276 -6.18 60.89 7.67
CA LYS A 276 -5.34 61.80 8.46
C LYS A 276 -4.28 62.52 7.63
N ASP A 277 -3.62 61.82 6.72
CA ASP A 277 -2.44 62.33 6.01
C ASP A 277 -2.79 62.85 4.62
N ILE A 278 -3.74 62.21 3.93
CA ILE A 278 -4.19 62.64 2.59
C ILE A 278 -5.37 63.63 2.67
N GLY A 279 -6.14 63.61 3.76
CA GLY A 279 -7.26 64.53 3.99
C GLY A 279 -8.55 64.18 3.25
N ILE A 280 -8.83 62.88 3.02
CA ILE A 280 -10.12 62.42 2.50
C ILE A 280 -11.18 62.44 3.62
N ASP A 281 -12.35 63.02 3.36
CA ASP A 281 -13.41 63.21 4.36
C ASP A 281 -14.00 61.88 4.87
N GLY A 282 -14.05 60.84 4.04
CA GLY A 282 -14.53 59.52 4.46
C GLY A 282 -13.99 58.37 3.60
N ILE A 283 -13.66 57.25 4.23
CA ILE A 283 -13.24 56.01 3.59
C ILE A 283 -13.92 54.80 4.18
N CYS A 284 -14.28 53.88 3.30
CA CYS A 284 -14.81 52.57 3.64
C CYS A 284 -14.16 51.50 2.74
N VAL A 285 -13.67 50.42 3.31
CA VAL A 285 -13.20 49.25 2.58
C VAL A 285 -14.21 48.14 2.77
N PHE A 286 -14.77 47.64 1.67
CA PHE A 286 -15.70 46.51 1.69
C PHE A 286 -15.11 45.31 0.97
N LYS A 287 -15.26 44.13 1.58
CA LYS A 287 -15.03 42.84 0.92
C LYS A 287 -16.29 42.41 0.20
N ASP A 288 -16.16 41.94 -1.03
CA ASP A 288 -17.30 41.34 -1.75
C ASP A 288 -17.68 40.02 -1.06
N ASP A 289 -18.82 40.03 -0.38
CA ASP A 289 -19.44 38.86 0.25
C ASP A 289 -20.89 38.84 -0.22
N LYS A 290 -21.40 37.69 -0.66
CA LYS A 290 -22.73 37.62 -1.27
C LYS A 290 -23.76 37.24 -0.21
N PRO A 291 -24.92 37.91 -0.13
CA PRO A 291 -25.44 38.93 -1.06
C PRO A 291 -25.01 40.38 -0.75
N TYR A 292 -24.49 40.67 0.44
CA TYR A 292 -24.07 42.01 0.85
C TYR A 292 -22.61 42.04 1.31
N ALA A 293 -21.87 43.01 0.81
CA ALA A 293 -20.47 43.22 1.09
C ALA A 293 -20.22 43.46 2.59
N LYS A 294 -19.11 42.92 3.08
CA LYS A 294 -18.70 43.04 4.49
C LYS A 294 -17.73 44.21 4.66
N LEU A 295 -18.02 45.11 5.59
CA LEU A 295 -17.10 46.18 5.96
C LEU A 295 -15.83 45.59 6.61
N ILE A 296 -14.66 45.93 6.07
CA ILE A 296 -13.35 45.58 6.64
C ILE A 296 -12.81 46.72 7.49
N ALA A 297 -12.85 47.95 6.96
CA ALA A 297 -12.27 49.12 7.60
C ALA A 297 -13.02 50.41 7.21
N SER A 298 -13.01 51.41 8.08
CA SER A 298 -13.51 52.75 7.78
C SER A 298 -12.78 53.83 8.58
N ALA A 299 -12.67 55.04 8.03
CA ALA A 299 -12.05 56.20 8.66
C ALA A 299 -12.59 57.52 8.06
N GLY A 300 -12.51 58.64 8.78
CA GLY A 300 -13.01 59.94 8.31
C GLY A 300 -13.86 60.68 9.34
N VAL A 301 -14.91 61.36 8.85
CA VAL A 301 -15.87 62.10 9.67
C VAL A 301 -16.40 61.32 10.88
N LYS A 302 -16.76 62.06 11.93
CA LYS A 302 -17.29 61.51 13.19
C LYS A 302 -18.52 60.62 12.90
N ASN A 303 -18.54 59.43 13.50
CA ASN A 303 -19.58 58.39 13.35
C ASN A 303 -19.64 57.66 12.00
N ILE A 304 -18.64 57.79 11.12
CA ILE A 304 -18.61 57.05 9.85
C ILE A 304 -18.66 55.52 10.04
N LYS A 305 -18.02 54.99 11.09
CA LYS A 305 -17.97 53.55 11.38
C LYS A 305 -19.34 52.97 11.74
N GLU A 306 -20.02 53.56 12.73
CA GLU A 306 -21.37 53.15 13.17
C GLU A 306 -22.40 53.22 12.02
N PHE A 307 -22.24 54.19 11.14
CA PHE A 307 -23.09 54.37 9.98
C PHE A 307 -22.82 53.31 8.88
N THR A 308 -21.55 52.97 8.63
CA THR A 308 -21.13 52.08 7.55
C THR A 308 -21.32 50.60 7.89
N GLU A 309 -21.26 50.23 9.18
CA GLU A 309 -21.57 48.86 9.65
C GLU A 309 -23.02 48.44 9.33
N ASN A 310 -23.94 49.40 9.24
CA ASN A 310 -25.36 49.18 8.94
C ASN A 310 -25.72 49.40 7.46
N LEU A 311 -24.72 49.59 6.59
CA LEU A 311 -24.92 49.87 5.18
C LEU A 311 -24.99 48.57 4.38
N LYS A 312 -26.08 48.38 3.64
CA LYS A 312 -26.22 47.26 2.70
C LYS A 312 -25.64 47.67 1.36
N VAL A 313 -24.52 47.08 0.97
CA VAL A 313 -23.87 47.30 -0.33
C VAL A 313 -23.77 45.96 -1.04
N SER A 314 -24.06 45.89 -2.33
CA SER A 314 -23.99 44.64 -3.10
C SER A 314 -23.21 44.81 -4.41
N SER A 315 -22.68 43.71 -4.93
CA SER A 315 -22.14 43.62 -6.29
C SER A 315 -23.19 43.19 -7.34
N ASP A 316 -24.36 42.73 -6.90
CA ASP A 316 -25.43 42.21 -7.76
C ASP A 316 -26.24 43.32 -8.44
N GLU A 317 -26.20 43.38 -9.76
CA GLU A 317 -26.92 44.37 -10.58
C GLU A 317 -28.45 44.29 -10.44
N ASN A 318 -28.97 43.11 -10.08
CA ASN A 318 -30.40 42.90 -9.91
C ASN A 318 -30.94 43.58 -8.65
N MET A 319 -30.09 43.80 -7.65
CA MET A 319 -30.45 44.50 -6.42
C MET A 319 -30.30 46.03 -6.60
N PRO A 320 -31.23 46.84 -6.06
CA PRO A 320 -31.06 48.29 -6.01
C PRO A 320 -29.70 48.69 -5.41
N GLU A 321 -29.27 47.99 -4.35
CA GLU A 321 -28.00 48.19 -3.65
C GLU A 321 -26.75 47.73 -4.42
N GLY A 322 -26.88 47.11 -5.61
CA GLY A 322 -25.74 46.77 -6.47
C GLY A 322 -25.64 47.56 -7.77
N ARG A 323 -26.54 48.53 -7.97
CA ARG A 323 -26.50 49.45 -9.13
C ARG A 323 -25.66 50.70 -8.90
N GLY A 324 -25.26 50.97 -7.66
CA GLY A 324 -24.42 52.11 -7.26
C GLY A 324 -22.95 51.97 -7.69
N ILE A 325 -22.14 52.96 -7.30
CA ILE A 325 -20.72 53.05 -7.68
C ILE A 325 -19.90 51.81 -7.28
N TYR A 326 -20.20 51.20 -6.12
CA TYR A 326 -19.49 50.02 -5.62
C TYR A 326 -19.71 48.81 -6.54
N GLY A 327 -20.97 48.45 -6.81
CA GLY A 327 -21.30 47.29 -7.63
C GLY A 327 -20.82 47.47 -9.07
N LYS A 328 -20.91 48.69 -9.62
CA LYS A 328 -20.35 49.01 -10.93
C LYS A 328 -18.83 48.83 -10.96
N ALA A 329 -18.10 49.36 -9.98
CA ALA A 329 -16.63 49.26 -9.92
C ALA A 329 -16.16 47.81 -9.89
N LEU A 330 -16.83 46.95 -9.11
CA LEU A 330 -16.50 45.52 -9.06
C LEU A 330 -16.77 44.78 -10.37
N ARG A 331 -17.89 45.09 -11.05
CA ARG A 331 -18.24 44.44 -12.32
C ARG A 331 -17.38 44.93 -13.49
N SER A 332 -17.02 46.20 -13.51
CA SER A 332 -16.20 46.79 -14.58
C SER A 332 -14.71 46.69 -14.34
N ALA A 333 -14.27 46.37 -13.11
CA ALA A 333 -12.87 46.44 -12.68
C ALA A 333 -12.21 47.81 -12.95
N GLU A 334 -13.01 48.88 -12.94
CA GLU A 334 -12.57 50.25 -13.16
C GLU A 334 -12.97 51.14 -11.97
N VAL A 335 -12.24 52.23 -11.76
CA VAL A 335 -12.62 53.23 -10.75
C VAL A 335 -13.90 53.95 -11.22
N ILE A 336 -14.96 53.86 -10.42
CA ILE A 336 -16.25 54.51 -10.70
C ILE A 336 -16.48 55.60 -9.67
N TYR A 337 -16.89 56.79 -10.12
CA TYR A 337 -17.13 57.94 -9.24
C TYR A 337 -18.41 58.68 -9.60
N SER A 338 -18.94 59.42 -8.62
CA SER A 338 -20.06 60.33 -8.75
C SER A 338 -19.70 61.63 -8.05
N ASN A 339 -19.64 62.72 -8.81
CA ASN A 339 -19.31 64.07 -8.33
C ASN A 339 -20.55 64.85 -7.82
N ASP A 340 -21.74 64.28 -8.03
CA ASP A 340 -23.00 64.74 -7.47
C ASP A 340 -23.81 63.53 -7.02
N PHE A 341 -23.44 63.01 -5.86
CA PHE A 341 -24.06 61.83 -5.27
C PHE A 341 -25.56 62.01 -4.99
N ILE A 342 -25.98 63.25 -4.68
CA ILE A 342 -27.38 63.58 -4.40
C ILE A 342 -28.21 63.52 -5.69
N ALA A 343 -27.65 63.94 -6.83
CA ALA A 343 -28.34 63.86 -8.12
C ALA A 343 -28.27 62.48 -8.80
N ASP A 344 -27.36 61.59 -8.38
CA ASP A 344 -27.16 60.28 -8.99
C ASP A 344 -28.28 59.28 -8.67
N LYS A 345 -29.11 58.96 -9.66
CA LYS A 345 -30.20 57.99 -9.57
C LYS A 345 -29.73 56.59 -9.15
N ALA A 346 -28.51 56.20 -9.49
CA ALA A 346 -27.95 54.89 -9.12
C ALA A 346 -27.65 54.79 -7.61
N SER A 347 -27.62 55.93 -6.92
CA SER A 347 -27.32 56.06 -5.50
C SER A 347 -28.56 56.17 -4.60
N ALA A 348 -29.76 56.12 -5.18
CA ALA A 348 -31.04 56.26 -4.48
C ALA A 348 -31.21 55.41 -3.19
N PRO A 349 -30.75 54.15 -3.11
CA PRO A 349 -30.89 53.33 -1.89
C PRO A 349 -30.16 53.92 -0.66
N TRP A 350 -29.14 54.75 -0.87
CA TRP A 350 -28.30 55.28 0.20
C TRP A 350 -28.39 56.79 0.37
N GLN A 351 -29.04 57.53 -0.55
CA GLN A 351 -29.16 58.98 -0.51
C GLN A 351 -29.70 59.52 0.81
N GLN A 352 -30.81 58.97 1.33
CA GLN A 352 -31.37 59.40 2.62
C GLN A 352 -30.42 59.19 3.81
N LYS A 353 -29.67 58.07 3.78
CA LYS A 353 -28.75 57.72 4.86
C LYS A 353 -27.49 58.60 4.77
N LEU A 354 -26.84 58.67 3.61
CA LEU A 354 -25.55 59.34 3.41
C LEU A 354 -25.65 60.87 3.42
N LYS A 355 -26.83 61.45 3.14
CA LYS A 355 -27.07 62.91 3.27
C LYS A 355 -26.79 63.43 4.69
N LYS A 356 -26.94 62.59 5.73
CA LYS A 356 -26.63 62.95 7.12
C LYS A 356 -25.13 63.15 7.39
N LEU A 357 -24.27 62.58 6.56
CA LEU A 357 -22.81 62.71 6.65
C LEU A 357 -22.24 63.82 5.74
N ASN A 358 -23.11 64.53 5.01
CA ASN A 358 -22.76 65.66 4.14
C ASN A 358 -21.73 65.32 3.03
N PHE A 359 -21.70 64.07 2.56
CA PHE A 359 -20.89 63.68 1.39
C PHE A 359 -21.61 64.05 0.08
N LEU A 360 -20.91 64.75 -0.80
CA LEU A 360 -21.40 65.21 -2.10
C LEU A 360 -20.76 64.47 -3.27
N SER A 361 -19.53 63.97 -3.10
CA SER A 361 -18.82 63.18 -4.11
C SER A 361 -18.34 61.85 -3.53
N LEU A 362 -18.46 60.75 -4.28
CA LEU A 362 -17.92 59.45 -3.89
C LEU A 362 -17.21 58.76 -5.07
N ALA A 363 -16.16 57.99 -4.78
CA ALA A 363 -15.51 57.13 -5.75
C ALA A 363 -15.20 55.75 -5.17
N ALA A 364 -15.41 54.69 -5.95
CA ALA A 364 -15.15 53.31 -5.60
C ALA A 364 -13.99 52.78 -6.45
N MET A 365 -12.96 52.26 -5.77
CA MET A 365 -11.77 51.66 -6.35
C MET A 365 -11.85 50.14 -6.21
N PRO A 366 -11.88 49.37 -7.30
CA PRO A 366 -11.95 47.92 -7.22
C PRO A 366 -10.61 47.32 -6.80
N ILE A 367 -10.67 46.35 -5.90
CA ILE A 367 -9.53 45.57 -5.44
C ILE A 367 -9.75 44.15 -5.94
N LYS A 368 -8.75 43.60 -6.62
CA LYS A 368 -8.82 42.25 -7.21
C LYS A 368 -7.69 41.35 -6.74
N THR A 369 -7.96 40.06 -6.71
CA THR A 369 -6.96 38.99 -6.53
C THR A 369 -7.14 37.96 -7.63
N ASN A 370 -6.07 37.59 -8.35
CA ASN A 370 -6.13 36.63 -9.47
C ASN A 370 -7.27 36.93 -10.49
N ASP A 371 -7.42 38.20 -10.88
CA ASP A 371 -8.48 38.72 -11.76
C ASP A 371 -9.93 38.50 -11.29
N LYS A 372 -10.13 38.14 -10.01
CA LYS A 372 -11.44 38.10 -9.36
C LYS A 372 -11.65 39.32 -8.46
N PRO A 373 -12.89 39.83 -8.34
CA PRO A 373 -13.19 40.91 -7.41
C PRO A 373 -13.01 40.42 -5.97
N PHE A 374 -12.12 41.07 -5.23
CA PHE A 374 -11.97 40.86 -3.78
C PHE A 374 -12.93 41.79 -3.01
N GLY A 375 -13.11 43.01 -3.50
CA GLY A 375 -13.85 44.06 -2.82
C GLY A 375 -13.55 45.43 -3.42
N ALA A 376 -13.99 46.51 -2.78
CA ALA A 376 -13.67 47.85 -3.23
C ALA A 376 -13.46 48.81 -2.05
N LEU A 377 -12.56 49.78 -2.25
CA LEU A 377 -12.36 50.90 -1.34
C LEU A 377 -13.13 52.10 -1.86
N VAL A 378 -14.05 52.61 -1.05
CA VAL A 378 -14.88 53.76 -1.35
C VAL A 378 -14.33 54.98 -0.62
N VAL A 379 -13.94 56.01 -1.37
CA VAL A 379 -13.55 57.34 -0.88
C VAL A 379 -14.73 58.30 -1.03
N CYS A 380 -14.91 59.18 -0.05
CA CYS A 380 -16.02 60.13 0.05
C CYS A 380 -15.46 61.53 0.31
N SER A 381 -16.07 62.54 -0.31
CA SER A 381 -15.79 63.96 -0.04
C SER A 381 -17.09 64.75 0.12
N SER A 382 -17.03 65.75 1.00
CA SER A 382 -18.05 66.78 1.21
C SER A 382 -18.05 67.86 0.14
N GLN A 383 -17.06 67.88 -0.77
CA GLN A 383 -17.02 68.81 -1.89
C GLN A 383 -17.74 68.22 -3.10
N LYS A 384 -18.51 69.04 -3.80
CA LYS A 384 -19.08 68.71 -5.12
C LYS A 384 -17.98 68.80 -6.18
N ASP A 385 -18.05 67.99 -7.23
CA ASP A 385 -17.06 67.99 -8.34
C ASP A 385 -15.62 67.72 -7.89
N TYR A 386 -15.46 66.92 -6.82
CA TYR A 386 -14.17 66.66 -6.18
C TYR A 386 -13.23 65.81 -7.06
N PHE A 387 -13.76 64.76 -7.71
CA PHE A 387 -12.98 63.81 -8.50
C PHE A 387 -12.80 64.32 -9.94
N ASP A 388 -11.71 65.04 -10.17
CA ASP A 388 -11.23 65.43 -11.49
C ASP A 388 -10.37 64.31 -12.15
N GLY A 389 -9.95 64.51 -13.39
CA GLY A 389 -9.15 63.53 -14.13
C GLY A 389 -7.81 63.16 -13.48
N LYS A 390 -7.19 64.08 -12.73
CA LYS A 390 -5.91 63.81 -12.04
C LYS A 390 -6.14 62.95 -10.80
N LYS A 391 -7.16 63.25 -10.00
CA LYS A 391 -7.52 62.45 -8.81
C LYS A 391 -8.01 61.05 -9.20
N VAL A 392 -8.78 60.92 -10.28
CA VAL A 392 -9.20 59.60 -10.78
C VAL A 392 -8.00 58.76 -11.23
N LYS A 393 -7.01 59.37 -11.90
CA LYS A 393 -5.76 58.68 -12.26
C LYS A 393 -5.01 58.19 -11.02
N PHE A 394 -4.92 59.02 -9.98
CA PHE A 394 -4.33 58.62 -8.70
C PHE A 394 -5.06 57.46 -8.04
N LEU A 395 -6.39 57.51 -7.97
CA LEU A 395 -7.19 56.41 -7.43
C LEU A 395 -6.97 55.10 -8.20
N LYS A 396 -6.80 55.15 -9.53
CA LYS A 396 -6.48 53.98 -10.36
C LYS A 396 -5.12 53.36 -9.98
N GLU A 397 -4.10 54.20 -9.78
CA GLU A 397 -2.78 53.74 -9.35
C GLU A 397 -2.82 53.09 -7.96
N ILE A 398 -3.53 53.71 -7.00
CA ILE A 398 -3.74 53.12 -5.68
C ILE A 398 -4.52 51.79 -5.78
N SER A 399 -5.57 51.73 -6.60
CA SER A 399 -6.35 50.50 -6.84
C SER A 399 -5.46 49.33 -7.23
N SER A 400 -4.47 49.60 -8.11
CA SER A 400 -3.49 48.61 -8.56
C SER A 400 -2.58 48.15 -7.41
N ILE A 401 -2.04 49.09 -6.62
CA ILE A 401 -1.16 48.80 -5.48
C ILE A 401 -1.91 48.02 -4.40
N LEU A 402 -3.15 48.39 -4.08
CA LEU A 402 -3.97 47.68 -3.10
C LEU A 402 -4.30 46.27 -3.56
N SER A 403 -4.57 46.07 -4.86
CA SER A 403 -4.79 44.74 -5.44
C SER A 403 -3.54 43.86 -5.26
N TYR A 404 -2.36 44.39 -5.58
CA TYR A 404 -1.08 43.71 -5.35
C TYR A 404 -0.85 43.39 -3.86
N ALA A 405 -1.14 44.34 -2.96
CA ALA A 405 -0.96 44.16 -1.52
C ALA A 405 -1.82 43.03 -0.95
N VAL A 406 -3.10 42.95 -1.35
CA VAL A 406 -3.99 41.86 -0.92
C VAL A 406 -3.49 40.52 -1.43
N GLU A 407 -3.12 40.44 -2.71
CA GLU A 407 -2.57 39.22 -3.29
C GLU A 407 -1.30 38.76 -2.57
N TYR A 408 -0.39 39.68 -2.25
CA TYR A 408 0.81 39.40 -1.47
C TYR A 408 0.48 38.85 -0.07
N LEU A 409 -0.45 39.48 0.65
CA LEU A 409 -0.84 39.06 2.00
C LEU A 409 -1.58 37.71 2.01
N GLU A 410 -2.45 37.44 1.03
CA GLU A 410 -3.11 36.13 0.88
C GLU A 410 -2.08 35.02 0.59
N ASN A 411 -1.16 35.25 -0.35
CA ASN A 411 -0.11 34.28 -0.69
C ASN A 411 0.80 34.00 0.51
N ARG A 412 1.19 35.03 1.28
CA ARG A 412 1.99 34.85 2.51
C ARG A 412 1.27 33.98 3.54
N ASN A 413 -0.03 34.21 3.76
CA ASN A 413 -0.82 33.41 4.70
C ASN A 413 -0.96 31.96 4.25
N ASN A 414 -1.18 31.72 2.95
CA ASN A 414 -1.24 30.36 2.41
C ASN A 414 0.10 29.62 2.62
N LEU A 415 1.23 30.28 2.35
CA LEU A 415 2.56 29.69 2.60
C LEU A 415 2.80 29.33 4.07
N ILE A 416 2.33 30.19 5.01
CA ILE A 416 2.41 29.89 6.45
C ILE A 416 1.57 28.66 6.78
N GLN A 417 0.33 28.57 6.27
CA GLN A 417 -0.55 27.42 6.50
C GLN A 417 0.02 26.12 5.92
N GLU A 418 0.56 26.15 4.70
CA GLU A 418 1.20 24.98 4.07
C GLU A 418 2.43 24.51 4.86
N ARG A 419 3.23 25.44 5.38
CA ARG A 419 4.39 25.12 6.23
C ARG A 419 3.95 24.49 7.55
N ASP A 420 2.93 25.05 8.20
CA ASP A 420 2.43 24.54 9.47
C ASP A 420 1.81 23.14 9.30
N LEU A 421 1.04 22.93 8.22
CA LEU A 421 0.53 21.61 7.86
C LEU A 421 1.65 20.60 7.61
N SER A 422 2.71 21.01 6.90
CA SER A 422 3.87 20.16 6.64
C SER A 422 4.58 19.75 7.94
N ASN A 423 4.74 20.66 8.90
CA ASN A 423 5.32 20.36 10.20
C ASN A 423 4.47 19.34 10.98
N ILE A 424 3.15 19.55 11.03
CA ILE A 424 2.22 18.62 11.70
C ILE A 424 2.33 17.22 11.09
N LEU A 425 2.38 17.10 9.76
CA LEU A 425 2.53 15.81 9.10
C LEU A 425 3.83 15.12 9.50
N ILE A 426 4.96 15.82 9.46
CA ILE A 426 6.28 15.22 9.76
C ILE A 426 6.40 14.82 11.23
N GLU A 427 5.80 15.59 12.14
CA GLU A 427 5.79 15.29 13.58
C GLU A 427 4.91 14.09 13.94
N ASN A 428 3.88 13.79 13.17
CA ASN A 428 2.95 12.68 13.44
C ASN A 428 3.24 11.39 12.64
N ILE A 429 4.29 11.37 11.81
CA ILE A 429 4.71 10.16 11.09
C ILE A 429 5.38 9.17 12.06
N HIS A 430 4.94 7.91 12.05
CA HIS A 430 5.50 6.83 12.88
C HIS A 430 6.86 6.28 12.42
N SER A 431 7.41 6.81 11.33
CA SER A 431 8.78 6.53 10.88
C SER A 431 9.74 7.63 11.33
N GLY A 432 10.95 7.24 11.72
CA GLY A 432 12.05 8.18 11.91
C GLY A 432 12.53 8.70 10.56
N ILE A 433 12.75 10.00 10.43
CA ILE A 433 13.23 10.65 9.21
C ILE A 433 14.47 11.46 9.56
N ALA A 434 15.53 11.29 8.78
CA ALA A 434 16.72 12.11 8.82
C ALA A 434 17.10 12.61 7.43
N ILE A 435 17.47 13.89 7.32
CA ILE A 435 18.20 14.42 6.16
C ILE A 435 19.63 14.66 6.62
N TYR A 436 20.59 14.24 5.82
CA TYR A 436 22.00 14.33 6.16
C TYR A 436 22.85 14.69 4.94
N ASP A 437 24.00 15.26 5.21
CA ASP A 437 25.10 15.44 4.24
C ASP A 437 26.22 14.45 4.60
N GLU A 438 27.34 14.46 3.87
CA GLU A 438 28.45 13.52 4.09
C GLU A 438 28.94 13.48 5.55
N ASN A 439 28.90 14.61 6.26
CA ASN A 439 29.54 14.74 7.58
C ASN A 439 28.56 14.97 8.76
N LYS A 440 27.30 15.34 8.52
CA LYS A 440 26.37 15.70 9.60
C LYS A 440 24.91 15.52 9.23
N PHE A 441 24.07 15.33 10.25
CA PHE A 441 22.62 15.41 10.11
C PHE A 441 22.17 16.88 9.97
N LEU A 442 21.35 17.15 8.96
CA LEU A 442 20.76 18.46 8.69
C LEU A 442 19.38 18.60 9.33
N TYR A 443 18.63 17.51 9.38
CA TYR A 443 17.29 17.47 9.94
C TYR A 443 16.98 16.09 10.51
N VAL A 444 16.22 16.06 11.61
CA VAL A 444 15.65 14.84 12.20
C VAL A 444 14.26 15.13 12.75
N ASN A 445 13.33 14.19 12.59
CA ASN A 445 11.99 14.30 13.17
C ASN A 445 11.94 13.72 14.61
N PRO A 446 10.95 14.09 15.43
CA PRO A 446 10.82 13.60 16.81
C PRO A 446 10.75 12.07 16.92
N THR A 447 10.09 11.41 15.97
CA THR A 447 9.98 9.95 15.95
C THR A 447 11.33 9.26 15.90
N LEU A 448 12.28 9.78 15.12
CA LEU A 448 13.64 9.23 15.06
C LEU A 448 14.37 9.36 16.40
N LEU A 449 14.21 10.51 17.06
CA LEU A 449 14.79 10.79 18.38
C LEU A 449 14.24 9.82 19.43
N HIS A 450 12.93 9.58 19.42
CA HIS A 450 12.29 8.61 20.32
C HIS A 450 12.70 7.16 20.02
N LEU A 451 12.89 6.82 18.74
CA LEU A 451 13.29 5.46 18.33
C LEU A 451 14.68 5.09 18.83
N PHE A 452 15.62 6.04 18.80
CA PHE A 452 17.01 5.83 19.20
C PHE A 452 17.38 6.41 20.56
N HIS A 453 16.41 6.99 21.29
CA HIS A 453 16.60 7.57 22.63
C HIS A 453 17.65 8.68 22.73
N TYR A 454 17.70 9.57 21.72
CA TYR A 454 18.57 10.74 21.72
C TYR A 454 17.78 12.04 21.90
N THR A 455 18.42 13.05 22.48
CA THR A 455 17.95 14.44 22.31
C THR A 455 18.30 14.96 20.92
N LYS A 456 17.61 16.03 20.47
CA LYS A 456 17.87 16.63 19.16
C LYS A 456 19.30 17.14 19.02
N GLU A 457 19.84 17.75 20.07
CA GLU A 457 21.20 18.32 20.08
C GLU A 457 22.27 17.23 20.01
N GLU A 458 22.11 16.16 20.78
CA GLU A 458 23.01 15.01 20.74
C GLU A 458 23.00 14.36 19.34
N PHE A 459 21.80 14.12 18.77
CA PHE A 459 21.69 13.44 17.48
C PHE A 459 22.31 14.23 16.33
N LEU A 460 22.10 15.56 16.28
CA LEU A 460 22.66 16.40 15.23
C LEU A 460 24.19 16.48 15.26
N ASN A 461 24.80 16.21 16.41
CA ASN A 461 26.26 16.16 16.59
C ASN A 461 26.86 14.78 16.32
N LEU A 462 26.05 13.75 16.04
CA LEU A 462 26.54 12.43 15.69
C LEU A 462 27.24 12.44 14.33
N ASN A 463 28.31 11.66 14.23
CA ASN A 463 28.94 11.38 12.95
C ASN A 463 28.03 10.47 12.12
N VAL A 464 27.70 10.92 10.90
CA VAL A 464 26.81 10.22 9.97
C VAL A 464 27.36 8.85 9.59
N THR A 465 28.65 8.75 9.32
CA THR A 465 29.31 7.50 8.91
C THR A 465 29.26 6.46 10.04
N ASP A 466 29.54 6.89 11.26
CA ASP A 466 29.53 6.02 12.43
C ASP A 466 28.10 5.56 12.75
N PHE A 467 27.13 6.48 12.70
CA PHE A 467 25.72 6.13 12.96
C PHE A 467 25.16 5.13 11.94
N PHE A 468 25.56 5.25 10.67
CA PHE A 468 25.16 4.33 9.61
C PHE A 468 26.05 3.08 9.49
N SER A 469 27.06 2.93 10.35
CA SER A 469 27.87 1.71 10.39
C SER A 469 27.03 0.57 10.96
N ILE A 470 26.69 -0.41 10.11
CA ILE A 470 25.93 -1.61 10.49
C ILE A 470 26.87 -2.80 10.38
N ASN A 471 27.10 -3.49 11.49
CA ASN A 471 27.91 -4.70 11.50
C ASN A 471 27.17 -5.85 10.82
N GLU A 472 27.89 -6.77 10.16
CA GLU A 472 27.28 -7.92 9.48
C GLU A 472 26.44 -8.79 10.43
N ASP A 473 26.82 -8.86 11.71
CA ASP A 473 26.09 -9.64 12.72
C ASP A 473 24.79 -8.99 13.18
N GLN A 474 24.59 -7.70 12.88
CA GLN A 474 23.33 -7.01 13.12
C GLN A 474 22.34 -7.21 11.96
N LEU A 475 22.79 -7.57 10.76
CA LEU A 475 21.90 -7.74 9.61
C LEU A 475 20.93 -8.92 9.81
N TYR A 476 19.63 -8.67 9.65
CA TYR A 476 18.62 -9.74 9.77
C TYR A 476 18.62 -10.68 8.56
N TYR A 477 18.78 -10.15 7.35
CA TYR A 477 18.92 -10.94 6.12
C TYR A 477 20.40 -11.04 5.72
N LYS A 478 21.07 -12.13 6.08
CA LYS A 478 22.47 -12.40 5.67
C LYS A 478 22.61 -12.81 4.18
N ASN A 479 21.54 -13.21 3.48
CA ASN A 479 21.67 -13.89 2.17
C ASN A 479 20.49 -13.75 1.19
N SER A 480 19.74 -12.63 1.20
CA SER A 480 18.75 -12.37 0.15
C SER A 480 19.34 -11.47 -0.93
N SER A 481 19.24 -11.89 -2.18
CA SER A 481 19.59 -11.20 -3.43
C SER A 481 18.94 -9.82 -3.66
N ILE A 482 18.34 -9.22 -2.63
CA ILE A 482 17.99 -7.79 -2.57
C ILE A 482 19.25 -6.93 -2.37
N PHE A 483 20.39 -7.54 -2.03
CA PHE A 483 21.61 -6.83 -1.61
C PHE A 483 22.58 -6.37 -2.70
N LYS A 484 22.24 -6.48 -3.99
CA LYS A 484 23.02 -5.88 -5.08
C LYS A 484 22.12 -5.34 -6.18
N MET A 485 21.43 -4.24 -5.93
CA MET A 485 21.03 -3.33 -7.01
C MET A 485 21.91 -2.10 -6.96
N TYR A 486 23.07 -2.21 -7.58
CA TYR A 486 23.78 -1.08 -8.16
C TYR A 486 24.14 -1.47 -9.57
N HIS A 487 23.62 -0.74 -10.54
CA HIS A 487 24.37 -0.18 -11.66
C HIS A 487 23.41 0.78 -12.40
N ASN A 488 23.57 2.07 -12.06
CA ASN A 488 23.28 3.30 -12.82
C ASN A 488 22.49 4.36 -12.03
N SER A 489 23.23 5.38 -11.59
CA SER A 489 22.86 6.79 -11.35
C SER A 489 21.75 7.20 -10.36
N GLU A 490 21.06 6.30 -9.66
CA GLU A 490 20.15 6.68 -8.55
C GLU A 490 20.47 5.84 -7.29
N MET A 491 21.12 6.46 -6.31
CA MET A 491 21.65 5.80 -5.12
C MET A 491 20.53 5.65 -4.08
N SER A 492 19.86 4.49 -4.06
CA SER A 492 18.96 4.10 -2.97
C SER A 492 19.39 2.75 -2.38
N SER A 493 19.26 2.60 -1.06
CA SER A 493 19.66 1.39 -0.34
C SER A 493 18.70 1.10 0.80
N ARG A 494 18.40 -0.17 1.07
CA ARG A 494 17.49 -0.59 2.14
C ARG A 494 18.08 -1.74 2.95
N PHE A 495 18.03 -1.65 4.26
CA PHE A 495 18.61 -2.62 5.19
C PHE A 495 17.64 -2.89 6.34
N ILE A 496 17.58 -4.14 6.80
CA ILE A 496 16.92 -4.48 8.06
C ILE A 496 17.99 -5.01 9.00
N TYR A 497 18.15 -4.35 10.15
CA TYR A 497 19.17 -4.69 11.15
C TYR A 497 18.60 -4.73 12.57
N LYS A 498 19.27 -5.49 13.42
CA LYS A 498 19.00 -5.63 14.85
C LYS A 498 19.64 -4.47 15.59
N TYR A 499 18.84 -3.76 16.35
CA TYR A 499 19.28 -2.68 17.24
C TYR A 499 18.97 -3.09 18.68
N ALA A 500 20.01 -3.27 19.48
CA ALA A 500 19.90 -3.51 20.92
C ALA A 500 19.94 -2.16 21.64
N TYR A 501 19.00 -1.93 22.56
CA TYR A 501 19.01 -0.75 23.41
C TYR A 501 18.85 -1.13 24.88
N ILE A 502 19.53 -0.38 25.74
CA ILE A 502 19.41 -0.49 27.19
C ILE A 502 18.25 0.41 27.59
N SER A 503 17.21 -0.16 28.20
CA SER A 503 16.17 0.62 28.87
C SER A 503 16.77 1.28 30.10
N SER A 504 17.38 2.46 29.98
CA SER A 504 17.73 3.25 31.16
C SER A 504 16.44 3.68 31.85
N GLY A 505 16.16 3.06 32.99
CA GLY A 505 15.35 3.73 34.01
C GLY A 505 16.16 4.92 34.50
N ASN A 506 15.54 6.09 34.57
CA ASN A 506 16.10 7.26 35.22
C ASN A 506 16.77 6.88 36.56
N GLY A 507 18.05 7.20 36.70
CA GLY A 507 18.75 7.12 37.98
C GLY A 507 20.15 6.53 37.85
N ASN A 508 21.14 7.39 38.07
CA ASN A 508 22.55 7.06 38.27
C ASN A 508 22.71 5.79 39.12
N ASN A 509 23.17 4.70 38.51
CA ASN A 509 23.90 3.58 39.12
C ASN A 509 24.28 2.58 38.03
N GLU A 510 25.40 2.85 37.35
CA GLU A 510 25.93 2.10 36.20
C GLU A 510 26.50 0.69 36.51
N LYS A 511 26.21 0.08 37.68
CA LYS A 511 26.84 -1.20 38.05
C LYS A 511 25.95 -2.36 38.49
N GLU A 512 24.62 -2.25 38.45
CA GLU A 512 23.75 -3.37 38.91
C GLU A 512 22.64 -3.84 37.95
N ASN A 513 22.61 -3.43 36.67
CA ASN A 513 21.57 -3.87 35.73
C ASN A 513 22.11 -4.72 34.56
N LYS A 514 22.78 -5.85 34.85
CA LYS A 514 23.12 -6.85 33.82
C LYS A 514 22.04 -7.93 33.59
N ASP A 515 20.98 -7.96 34.39
CA ASP A 515 19.91 -8.98 34.31
C ASP A 515 18.56 -8.48 33.77
N LYS A 516 18.47 -7.22 33.28
CA LYS A 516 17.31 -6.76 32.50
C LYS A 516 17.63 -6.88 31.02
N GLY A 517 17.30 -8.03 30.46
CA GLY A 517 17.63 -8.43 29.08
C GLY A 517 17.42 -7.33 28.05
N ASP A 518 18.43 -7.18 27.19
CA ASP A 518 18.43 -6.28 26.04
C ASP A 518 17.14 -6.43 25.25
N LYS A 519 16.34 -5.36 25.15
CA LYS A 519 15.20 -5.35 24.23
C LYS A 519 15.75 -5.15 22.83
N ILE A 520 15.68 -6.18 22.00
CA ILE A 520 16.08 -6.12 20.59
C ILE A 520 14.94 -5.52 19.78
N ARG A 521 15.23 -4.47 19.01
CA ARG A 521 14.37 -3.97 17.94
C ARG A 521 14.93 -4.35 16.59
N TYR A 522 14.05 -4.49 15.61
CA TYR A 522 14.43 -4.62 14.21
C TYR A 522 14.08 -3.33 13.48
N ILE A 523 15.09 -2.69 12.90
CA ILE A 523 14.96 -1.41 12.22
C ILE A 523 15.13 -1.63 10.73
N ASP A 524 14.11 -1.20 9.97
CA ASP A 524 14.15 -1.08 8.52
C ASP A 524 14.60 0.32 8.14
N LEU A 525 15.81 0.41 7.62
CA LEU A 525 16.47 1.62 7.16
C LEU A 525 16.40 1.70 5.64
N PHE A 526 15.71 2.70 5.12
CA PHE A 526 15.74 3.08 3.71
C PHE A 526 16.53 4.38 3.53
N ARG A 527 17.42 4.43 2.54
CA ARG A 527 18.23 5.60 2.21
C ARG A 527 18.09 5.93 0.74
N THR A 528 18.04 7.20 0.41
CA THR A 528 18.04 7.67 -0.98
C THR A 528 18.72 9.03 -1.09
N ALA A 529 19.36 9.29 -2.24
CA ALA A 529 19.90 10.60 -2.55
C ALA A 529 18.76 11.57 -2.94
N ILE A 530 18.79 12.77 -2.37
CA ILE A 530 17.87 13.87 -2.67
C ILE A 530 18.67 15.15 -2.93
N THR A 531 18.07 16.09 -3.66
CA THR A 531 18.64 17.43 -3.85
C THR A 531 18.03 18.39 -2.84
N TYR A 532 18.86 18.92 -1.94
CA TYR A 532 18.45 19.94 -0.96
C TYR A 532 19.35 21.17 -1.11
N ASN A 533 18.75 22.35 -1.30
CA ASN A 533 19.45 23.61 -1.58
C ASN A 533 20.47 23.52 -2.74
N GLY A 534 20.14 22.76 -3.80
CA GLY A 534 21.01 22.57 -4.96
C GLY A 534 22.22 21.65 -4.73
N LYS A 535 22.39 21.10 -3.51
CA LYS A 535 23.43 20.11 -3.17
C LYS A 535 22.82 18.71 -3.11
N GLN A 536 23.57 17.69 -3.54
CA GLN A 536 23.19 16.30 -3.27
C GLN A 536 23.35 16.00 -1.78
N THR A 537 22.29 15.43 -1.19
CA THR A 537 22.19 15.09 0.23
C THR A 537 21.52 13.71 0.36
N GLY A 538 21.59 13.10 1.54
CA GLY A 538 20.92 11.84 1.83
C GLY A 538 19.63 12.04 2.61
N LEU A 539 18.61 11.25 2.27
CA LEU A 539 17.40 11.04 3.07
C LEU A 539 17.44 9.62 3.63
N ALA A 540 17.31 9.48 4.95
CA ALA A 540 17.14 8.21 5.63
C ALA A 540 15.77 8.13 6.31
N ILE A 541 15.10 6.99 6.13
CA ILE A 541 13.82 6.66 6.75
C ILE A 541 14.02 5.39 7.57
N PHE A 542 13.59 5.41 8.83
CA PHE A 542 13.73 4.34 9.80
C PHE A 542 12.34 3.89 10.23
N SER A 543 12.06 2.59 10.12
CA SER A 543 10.79 2.01 10.57
C SER A 543 11.06 0.85 11.53
N ASP A 544 10.36 0.85 12.66
CA ASP A 544 10.40 -0.29 13.60
C ASP A 544 9.53 -1.43 13.03
N VAL A 545 10.18 -2.52 12.63
CA VAL A 545 9.55 -3.70 12.04
C VAL A 545 9.60 -4.91 12.98
N THR A 546 9.86 -4.68 14.28
CA THR A 546 10.02 -5.73 15.29
C THR A 546 8.82 -6.68 15.32
N ASP A 547 7.61 -6.14 15.47
CA ASP A 547 6.38 -6.95 15.54
C ASP A 547 6.13 -7.76 14.26
N GLN A 548 6.48 -7.20 13.10
CA GLN A 548 6.33 -7.90 11.83
C GLN A 548 7.27 -9.11 11.76
N ILE A 549 8.54 -8.91 12.10
CA ILE A 549 9.55 -9.97 12.05
C ILE A 549 9.25 -11.08 13.06
N LEU A 550 8.83 -10.73 14.28
CA LEU A 550 8.45 -11.72 15.28
C LEU A 550 7.24 -12.56 14.83
N ARG A 551 6.26 -11.94 14.16
CA ARG A 551 5.11 -12.66 13.58
C ARG A 551 5.54 -13.60 12.46
N GLU A 552 6.42 -13.15 11.56
CA GLU A 552 6.95 -14.00 10.50
C GLU A 552 7.69 -15.23 11.05
N GLN A 553 8.51 -15.06 12.09
CA GLN A 553 9.20 -16.17 12.75
C GLN A 553 8.21 -17.17 13.38
N ASN A 554 7.20 -16.69 14.10
CA ASN A 554 6.20 -17.55 14.71
C ASN A 554 5.45 -18.38 13.66
N ILE A 555 5.08 -17.75 12.53
CA ILE A 555 4.43 -18.44 11.41
C ILE A 555 5.34 -19.54 10.83
N LEU A 556 6.65 -19.29 10.71
CA LEU A 556 7.60 -20.28 10.20
C LEU A 556 7.73 -21.49 11.14
N VAL A 557 7.86 -21.24 12.44
CA VAL A 557 7.93 -22.31 13.46
C VAL A 557 6.65 -23.13 13.47
N GLU A 558 5.48 -22.47 13.50
CA GLU A 558 4.19 -23.15 13.41
C GLU A 558 4.09 -24.01 12.15
N ARG A 559 4.53 -23.49 10.99
CA ARG A 559 4.49 -24.21 9.72
C ARG A 559 5.33 -25.49 9.73
N GLU A 560 6.55 -25.45 10.26
CA GLU A 560 7.38 -26.64 10.39
C GLU A 560 6.74 -27.66 11.34
N THR A 561 6.22 -27.18 12.48
CA THR A 561 5.53 -28.04 13.45
C THR A 561 4.30 -28.72 12.83
N TYR A 562 3.49 -27.98 12.07
CA TYR A 562 2.35 -28.55 11.35
C TYR A 562 2.76 -29.53 10.26
N LYS A 563 3.90 -29.31 9.61
CA LYS A 563 4.44 -30.23 8.60
C LYS A 563 4.85 -31.55 9.23
N GLU A 564 5.58 -31.52 10.34
CA GLU A 564 5.98 -32.73 11.07
C GLU A 564 4.76 -33.54 11.53
N LEU A 565 3.75 -32.87 12.11
CA LEU A 565 2.49 -33.50 12.54
C LEU A 565 1.66 -34.06 11.38
N ALA A 566 1.76 -33.46 10.19
CA ALA A 566 1.02 -33.89 9.01
C ALA A 566 1.71 -35.04 8.25
N GLU A 567 3.04 -35.19 8.37
CA GLU A 567 3.85 -36.14 7.60
C GLU A 567 4.30 -37.35 8.41
N ARG A 568 4.37 -37.27 9.75
CA ARG A 568 4.82 -38.38 10.60
C ARG A 568 3.67 -39.10 11.31
N ASP A 569 3.92 -40.35 11.70
CA ASP A 569 3.08 -41.12 12.62
C ASP A 569 3.39 -40.71 14.06
N ALA A 570 2.36 -40.35 14.83
CA ALA A 570 2.52 -39.79 16.17
C ALA A 570 3.11 -40.78 17.19
N LEU A 571 2.94 -42.09 16.98
CA LEU A 571 3.44 -43.11 17.89
C LEU A 571 4.91 -43.46 17.60
N THR A 572 5.22 -43.74 16.34
CA THR A 572 6.51 -44.33 15.92
C THR A 572 7.50 -43.29 15.35
N GLY A 573 7.03 -42.09 15.04
CA GLY A 573 7.79 -41.04 14.37
C GLY A 573 8.27 -41.42 12.97
N ALA A 574 7.82 -42.54 12.38
CA ALA A 574 8.04 -42.89 10.98
C ALA A 574 7.17 -42.01 10.07
N GLY A 575 7.35 -42.05 8.76
CA GLY A 575 6.36 -41.45 7.85
C GLY A 575 4.98 -42.04 8.10
N ASN A 576 3.92 -41.24 8.02
CA ASN A 576 2.57 -41.78 8.03
C ASN A 576 2.15 -42.25 6.62
N ARG A 577 1.06 -43.00 6.50
CA ARG A 577 0.54 -43.47 5.22
C ARG A 577 0.40 -42.38 4.16
N ARG A 578 -0.04 -41.17 4.53
CA ARG A 578 -0.20 -40.05 3.60
C ARG A 578 1.14 -39.59 3.02
N SER A 579 2.17 -39.50 3.86
CA SER A 579 3.53 -39.17 3.44
C SER A 579 4.12 -40.25 2.54
N PHE A 580 3.87 -41.52 2.85
CA PHE A 580 4.26 -42.65 2.00
C PHE A 580 3.62 -42.59 0.62
N ASP A 581 2.30 -42.41 0.53
CA ASP A 581 1.61 -42.35 -0.75
C ASP A 581 2.17 -41.21 -1.64
N SER A 582 2.46 -40.07 -1.02
CA SER A 582 3.07 -38.92 -1.69
C SER A 582 4.49 -39.22 -2.16
N LYS A 583 5.32 -39.81 -1.30
CA LYS A 583 6.72 -40.10 -1.61
C LYS A 583 6.85 -41.21 -2.65
N LEU A 584 5.98 -42.23 -2.58
CA LEU A 584 5.89 -43.28 -3.58
C LEU A 584 5.54 -42.71 -4.96
N THR A 585 4.57 -41.79 -5.06
CA THR A 585 4.27 -41.14 -6.35
C THR A 585 5.46 -40.35 -6.90
N GLU A 586 6.17 -39.61 -6.05
CA GLU A 586 7.37 -38.85 -6.45
C GLU A 586 8.47 -39.79 -6.97
N MET A 587 8.77 -40.85 -6.22
CA MET A 587 9.84 -41.80 -6.55
C MET A 587 9.48 -42.68 -7.74
N LEU A 588 8.23 -43.13 -7.88
CA LEU A 588 7.75 -43.87 -9.06
C LEU A 588 7.87 -43.03 -10.34
N ASN A 589 7.55 -41.73 -10.30
CA ASN A 589 7.69 -40.84 -11.45
C ASN A 589 9.15 -40.68 -11.87
N THR A 590 10.05 -40.54 -10.89
CA THR A 590 11.50 -40.45 -11.12
C THR A 590 12.06 -41.75 -11.69
N ALA A 591 11.72 -42.89 -11.08
CA ALA A 591 12.13 -44.22 -11.52
C ALA A 591 11.65 -44.53 -12.94
N ASN A 592 10.38 -44.27 -13.27
CA ASN A 592 9.83 -44.47 -14.61
C ASN A 592 10.48 -43.56 -15.67
N ARG A 593 10.81 -42.31 -15.31
CA ARG A 593 11.42 -41.35 -16.24
C ARG A 593 12.86 -41.71 -16.58
N TYR A 594 13.64 -42.10 -15.58
CA TYR A 594 15.09 -42.34 -15.71
C TYR A 594 15.45 -43.82 -15.76
N ASN A 595 14.46 -44.71 -15.80
CA ASN A 595 14.61 -46.17 -15.79
C ASN A 595 15.52 -46.67 -14.66
N ARG A 596 15.29 -46.17 -13.44
CA ARG A 596 16.07 -46.51 -12.26
C ARG A 596 15.40 -47.59 -11.41
N PRO A 597 16.17 -48.51 -10.80
CA PRO A 597 15.61 -49.57 -9.97
C PRO A 597 14.99 -48.98 -8.70
N LEU A 598 13.79 -49.43 -8.35
CA LEU A 598 13.04 -49.00 -7.18
C LEU A 598 12.27 -50.21 -6.66
N SER A 599 12.48 -50.56 -5.40
CA SER A 599 11.78 -51.68 -4.77
C SER A 599 10.93 -51.22 -3.60
N LEU A 600 9.80 -51.90 -3.41
CA LEU A 600 8.90 -51.68 -2.30
C LEU A 600 8.93 -52.92 -1.40
N ILE A 601 9.06 -52.68 -0.09
CA ILE A 601 9.01 -53.72 0.94
C ILE A 601 7.86 -53.38 1.88
N MET A 602 6.96 -54.33 2.07
CA MET A 602 5.88 -54.24 3.04
C MET A 602 6.10 -55.32 4.08
N PHE A 603 5.95 -54.99 5.36
CA PHE A 603 6.10 -55.97 6.42
C PHE A 603 5.15 -55.71 7.58
N ASP A 604 4.90 -56.76 8.34
CA ASP A 604 3.91 -56.78 9.40
C ASP A 604 4.36 -57.72 10.52
N ILE A 605 4.06 -57.32 11.75
CA ILE A 605 4.42 -58.05 12.97
C ILE A 605 3.53 -59.30 13.11
N ASP A 606 4.17 -60.48 13.12
CA ASP A 606 3.47 -61.73 13.21
C ASP A 606 2.73 -61.87 14.54
N LYS A 607 1.42 -62.15 14.48
CA LYS A 607 0.56 -62.37 15.66
C LYS A 607 0.55 -61.19 16.64
N PHE A 608 0.70 -59.95 16.16
CA PHE A 608 0.72 -58.77 17.02
C PHE A 608 -0.56 -58.59 17.84
N LYS A 609 -1.71 -59.06 17.34
CA LYS A 609 -2.93 -59.11 18.13
C LYS A 609 -2.78 -59.98 19.38
N ASP A 610 -2.17 -61.16 19.28
CA ASP A 610 -1.96 -62.05 20.42
C ASP A 610 -1.04 -61.39 21.47
N ILE A 611 -0.05 -60.60 21.00
CA ILE A 611 0.82 -59.79 21.86
C ILE A 611 0.00 -58.74 22.60
N ASN A 612 -0.84 -57.96 21.90
CA ASN A 612 -1.70 -56.97 22.54
C ASN A 612 -2.70 -57.59 23.52
N ASP A 613 -3.28 -58.74 23.17
CA ASP A 613 -4.27 -59.43 23.99
C ASP A 613 -3.63 -60.03 25.25
N THR A 614 -2.34 -60.40 25.21
CA THR A 614 -1.59 -60.99 26.33
C THR A 614 -0.95 -59.95 27.23
N TYR A 615 -0.33 -58.92 26.65
CA TYR A 615 0.53 -57.96 27.35
C TYR A 615 -0.08 -56.53 27.42
N GLY A 616 -1.19 -56.30 26.75
CA GLY A 616 -1.85 -55.00 26.70
C GLY A 616 -1.29 -54.06 25.63
N HIS A 617 -2.10 -53.06 25.27
CA HIS A 617 -1.78 -52.12 24.19
C HIS A 617 -0.57 -51.23 24.46
N GLU A 618 -0.25 -50.93 25.73
CA GLU A 618 0.92 -50.11 26.06
C GLU A 618 2.24 -50.82 25.68
N ILE A 619 2.30 -52.13 25.92
CA ILE A 619 3.45 -52.96 25.53
C ILE A 619 3.51 -53.10 24.00
N GLY A 620 2.36 -53.31 23.35
CA GLY A 620 2.29 -53.29 21.88
C GLY A 620 2.80 -51.97 21.28
N ASP A 621 2.42 -50.82 21.87
CA ASP A 621 2.89 -49.51 21.45
C ASP A 621 4.39 -49.31 21.68
N SER A 622 4.98 -49.88 22.75
CA SER A 622 6.44 -49.89 22.97
C SER A 622 7.16 -50.68 21.88
N ILE A 623 6.66 -51.89 21.57
CA ILE A 623 7.21 -52.75 20.51
C ILE A 623 7.20 -52.01 19.16
N LEU A 624 6.11 -51.31 18.83
CA LEU A 624 6.03 -50.53 17.59
C LEU A 624 7.05 -49.38 17.53
N LYS A 625 7.32 -48.71 18.65
CA LYS A 625 8.34 -47.66 18.74
C LYS A 625 9.75 -48.21 18.58
N GLU A 626 10.07 -49.25 19.33
CA GLU A 626 11.38 -49.92 19.32
C GLU A 626 11.66 -50.53 17.96
N LEU A 627 10.67 -51.20 17.36
CA LEU A 627 10.75 -51.73 16.01
C LEU A 627 11.02 -50.61 15.00
N SER A 628 10.28 -49.51 15.07
CA SER A 628 10.49 -48.36 14.18
C SER A 628 11.91 -47.79 14.31
N HIS A 629 12.44 -47.71 15.53
CA HIS A 629 13.80 -47.25 15.78
C HIS A 629 14.84 -48.22 15.21
N LEU A 630 14.70 -49.52 15.48
CA LEU A 630 15.55 -50.59 14.98
C LEU A 630 15.60 -50.57 13.45
N ILE A 631 14.45 -50.45 12.79
CA ILE A 631 14.39 -50.38 11.32
C ILE A 631 15.14 -49.14 10.82
N LYS A 632 14.85 -47.94 11.35
CA LYS A 632 15.49 -46.69 10.90
C LYS A 632 17.02 -46.71 10.98
N GLN A 633 17.59 -47.35 12.01
CA GLN A 633 19.04 -47.49 12.15
C GLN A 633 19.68 -48.38 11.07
N ASN A 634 18.87 -49.19 10.37
CA ASN A 634 19.32 -50.15 9.36
C ASN A 634 19.00 -49.71 7.92
N LEU A 635 18.50 -48.48 7.74
CA LEU A 635 18.14 -47.89 6.45
C LEU A 635 19.11 -46.80 6.03
N ARG A 636 19.20 -46.56 4.72
CA ARG A 636 19.96 -45.43 4.16
C ARG A 636 19.14 -44.15 4.26
N THR A 637 19.81 -43.00 4.19
CA THR A 637 19.15 -41.69 4.15
C THR A 637 18.24 -41.49 2.93
N THR A 638 18.48 -42.26 1.86
CA THR A 638 17.69 -42.24 0.61
C THR A 638 16.41 -43.07 0.70
N ASP A 639 16.35 -44.03 1.63
CA ASP A 639 15.20 -44.91 1.78
C ASP A 639 14.09 -44.20 2.55
N PHE A 640 12.83 -44.49 2.20
CA PHE A 640 11.69 -43.88 2.87
C PHE A 640 10.89 -44.91 3.66
N PHE A 641 10.81 -44.73 4.98
CA PHE A 641 10.14 -45.65 5.90
C PHE A 641 8.90 -45.03 6.52
N ALA A 642 7.80 -45.79 6.49
CA ALA A 642 6.51 -45.34 6.97
C ALA A 642 5.70 -46.44 7.66
N ARG A 643 4.88 -46.05 8.63
CA ARG A 643 3.80 -46.88 9.18
C ARG A 643 2.58 -46.75 8.29
N TYR A 644 2.22 -47.85 7.63
CA TYR A 644 1.15 -47.89 6.64
C TYR A 644 -0.21 -48.24 7.25
N GLY A 645 -0.20 -49.06 8.31
CA GLY A 645 -1.37 -49.54 9.04
C GLY A 645 -1.09 -49.71 10.53
N GLY A 646 -1.94 -50.47 11.23
CA GLY A 646 -1.81 -50.69 12.68
C GLY A 646 -0.45 -51.29 13.05
N GLU A 647 -0.16 -52.47 12.55
CA GLU A 647 1.13 -53.18 12.72
C GLU A 647 1.92 -53.31 11.41
N GLU A 648 1.44 -52.64 10.36
CA GLU A 648 1.97 -52.72 9.00
C GLU A 648 2.90 -51.54 8.70
N PHE A 649 4.06 -51.85 8.15
CA PHE A 649 5.06 -50.88 7.75
C PHE A 649 5.42 -51.05 6.27
N MET A 650 5.84 -49.95 5.68
CA MET A 650 6.27 -49.85 4.29
C MET A 650 7.62 -49.18 4.19
N LEU A 651 8.44 -49.69 3.28
CA LEU A 651 9.74 -49.13 2.94
C LEU A 651 9.85 -48.96 1.43
N ILE A 652 10.23 -47.76 1.00
CA ILE A 652 10.61 -47.47 -0.38
C ILE A 652 12.14 -47.49 -0.44
N ALA A 653 12.71 -48.49 -1.12
CA ALA A 653 14.14 -48.63 -1.32
C ALA A 653 14.50 -48.09 -2.71
N THR A 654 15.10 -46.90 -2.76
CA THR A 654 15.52 -46.24 -4.01
C THR A 654 16.81 -46.85 -4.55
N GLU A 655 17.00 -46.83 -5.86
CA GLU A 655 18.21 -47.36 -6.52
C GLU A 655 18.49 -48.82 -6.13
N THR A 656 17.42 -49.60 -5.90
CA THR A 656 17.49 -50.94 -5.31
C THR A 656 16.69 -51.93 -6.17
N SER A 657 17.37 -52.93 -6.71
CA SER A 657 16.75 -54.04 -7.45
C SER A 657 16.09 -55.05 -6.51
N LEU A 658 15.29 -55.97 -7.05
CA LEU A 658 14.62 -57.00 -6.28
C LEU A 658 15.59 -57.84 -5.43
N VAL A 659 16.76 -58.18 -6.00
CA VAL A 659 17.78 -58.98 -5.32
C VAL A 659 18.31 -58.25 -4.08
N THR A 660 18.70 -57.00 -4.22
CA THR A 660 19.21 -56.19 -3.11
C THR A 660 18.12 -55.85 -2.09
N ALA A 661 16.87 -55.67 -2.54
CA ALA A 661 15.72 -55.49 -1.66
C ALA A 661 15.46 -56.75 -0.81
N LYS A 662 15.64 -57.94 -1.38
CA LYS A 662 15.54 -59.21 -0.66
C LYS A 662 16.59 -59.34 0.42
N GLU A 663 17.84 -59.00 0.13
CA GLU A 663 18.92 -58.99 1.12
C GLU A 663 18.63 -58.01 2.27
N LEU A 664 18.13 -56.82 1.95
CA LEU A 664 17.71 -55.83 2.95
C LEU A 664 16.59 -56.38 3.83
N ALA A 665 15.53 -56.96 3.25
CA ALA A 665 14.42 -57.53 4.00
C ALA A 665 14.85 -58.70 4.89
N GLU A 666 15.67 -59.62 4.39
CA GLU A 666 16.17 -60.74 5.20
C GLU A 666 17.02 -60.26 6.37
N ARG A 667 17.87 -59.26 6.13
CA ARG A 667 18.66 -58.63 7.20
C ARG A 667 17.76 -58.01 8.27
N LEU A 668 16.72 -57.27 7.86
CA LEU A 668 15.77 -56.67 8.80
C LEU A 668 15.00 -57.76 9.56
N ARG A 669 14.53 -58.80 8.87
CA ARG A 669 13.81 -59.92 9.46
C ARG A 669 14.61 -60.63 10.56
N ILE A 670 15.88 -60.98 10.28
CA ILE A 670 16.77 -61.62 11.24
C ILE A 670 16.99 -60.70 12.44
N LYS A 671 17.32 -59.41 12.21
CA LYS A 671 17.53 -58.45 13.29
C LYS A 671 16.32 -58.28 14.20
N ILE A 672 15.11 -58.29 13.64
CA ILE A 672 13.87 -58.19 14.45
C ILE A 672 13.69 -59.46 15.27
N ALA A 673 13.89 -60.63 14.66
CA ALA A 673 13.72 -61.92 15.34
C ALA A 673 14.73 -62.14 16.48
N GLU A 674 15.92 -61.53 16.39
CA GLU A 674 16.97 -61.58 17.41
C GLU A 674 16.89 -60.45 18.44
N TYR A 675 16.06 -59.43 18.21
CA TYR A 675 15.94 -58.27 19.09
C TYR A 675 15.10 -58.61 20.33
N ASP A 676 15.65 -58.33 21.51
CA ASP A 676 14.93 -58.48 22.76
C ASP A 676 14.05 -57.25 23.03
N PHE A 677 12.74 -57.40 22.82
CA PHE A 677 11.73 -56.40 23.14
C PHE A 677 11.32 -56.41 24.63
N ASN A 678 12.04 -57.13 25.50
CA ASN A 678 11.82 -57.25 26.94
C ASN A 678 10.43 -57.80 27.34
N ILE A 679 9.83 -58.65 26.49
CA ILE A 679 8.53 -59.29 26.74
C ILE A 679 8.62 -60.80 27.05
N GLY A 680 9.83 -61.35 27.13
CA GLY A 680 10.07 -62.77 27.41
C GLY A 680 9.74 -63.73 26.24
N GLN A 681 9.47 -63.19 25.05
CA GLN A 681 9.28 -63.95 23.81
C GLN A 681 9.83 -63.18 22.60
N TYR A 682 10.21 -63.90 21.54
CA TYR A 682 10.68 -63.29 20.30
C TYR A 682 9.53 -62.70 19.48
N VAL A 683 9.74 -61.50 18.96
CA VAL A 683 8.83 -60.85 18.01
C VAL A 683 9.36 -61.12 16.60
N THR A 684 8.52 -61.62 15.71
CA THR A 684 8.89 -61.87 14.31
C THR A 684 8.06 -61.03 13.36
N CYS A 685 8.60 -60.79 12.16
CA CYS A 685 7.88 -60.09 11.10
C CYS A 685 7.92 -60.91 9.80
N SER A 686 6.82 -60.84 9.06
CA SER A 686 6.74 -61.36 7.69
C SER A 686 6.91 -60.20 6.70
N PHE A 687 7.59 -60.46 5.57
CA PHE A 687 7.96 -59.43 4.58
C PHE A 687 7.49 -59.82 3.18
N GLY A 688 6.84 -58.89 2.49
CA GLY A 688 6.57 -58.92 1.06
C GLY A 688 7.47 -57.92 0.32
N ILE A 689 7.95 -58.29 -0.87
CA ILE A 689 8.83 -57.44 -1.69
C ILE A 689 8.34 -57.43 -3.13
N THR A 690 8.44 -56.29 -3.80
CA THR A 690 8.31 -56.19 -5.25
C THR A 690 9.28 -55.13 -5.77
N GLU A 691 9.84 -55.36 -6.96
CA GLU A 691 10.48 -54.29 -7.73
C GLU A 691 9.43 -53.59 -8.61
N ILE A 692 9.68 -52.32 -8.94
CA ILE A 692 8.86 -51.57 -9.90
C ILE A 692 8.91 -52.23 -11.28
N ILE A 693 7.75 -52.32 -11.92
CA ILE A 693 7.59 -52.74 -13.30
C ILE A 693 7.17 -51.51 -14.11
N LYS A 694 7.70 -51.38 -15.32
CA LYS A 694 7.37 -50.25 -16.21
C LYS A 694 5.86 -50.10 -16.38
N GLY A 695 5.35 -48.90 -16.13
CA GLY A 695 3.91 -48.61 -16.20
C GLY A 695 3.16 -48.84 -14.89
N ASP A 696 3.85 -49.19 -13.81
CA ASP A 696 3.23 -49.30 -12.49
C ASP A 696 2.61 -47.99 -12.01
N THR A 697 1.46 -48.14 -11.37
CA THR A 697 0.81 -47.12 -10.57
C THR A 697 1.06 -47.40 -9.08
N ASN A 698 0.84 -46.40 -8.21
CA ASN A 698 0.88 -46.63 -6.76
C ASN A 698 0.01 -47.83 -6.34
N GLN A 699 -1.15 -48.03 -6.98
CA GLN A 699 -2.06 -49.12 -6.61
C GLN A 699 -1.55 -50.49 -7.05
N SER A 700 -0.98 -50.61 -8.26
CA SER A 700 -0.51 -51.90 -8.77
C SER A 700 0.70 -52.42 -8.00
N ILE A 701 1.68 -51.55 -7.70
CA ILE A 701 2.86 -51.94 -6.93
C ILE A 701 2.52 -52.26 -5.47
N VAL A 702 1.64 -51.48 -4.84
CA VAL A 702 1.17 -51.76 -3.47
C VAL A 702 0.38 -53.07 -3.42
N PHE A 703 -0.45 -53.36 -4.44
CA PHE A 703 -1.17 -54.63 -4.50
C PHE A 703 -0.23 -55.84 -4.64
N ARG A 704 0.83 -55.75 -5.45
CA ARG A 704 1.82 -56.82 -5.57
C ARG A 704 2.56 -57.08 -4.26
N VAL A 705 3.03 -56.03 -3.59
CA VAL A 705 3.77 -56.19 -2.33
C VAL A 705 2.89 -56.76 -1.21
N ASP A 706 1.61 -56.40 -1.19
CA ASP A 706 0.63 -56.92 -0.22
C ASP A 706 0.37 -58.42 -0.44
N ASN A 707 0.22 -58.86 -1.69
CA ASN A 707 0.10 -60.29 -2.01
C ASN A 707 1.36 -61.07 -1.59
N ALA A 708 2.55 -60.52 -1.86
CA ALA A 708 3.80 -61.14 -1.43
C ALA A 708 3.88 -61.26 0.11
N LEU A 709 3.43 -60.23 0.84
CA LEU A 709 3.37 -60.28 2.31
C LEU A 709 2.35 -61.34 2.79
N TYR A 710 1.20 -61.44 2.13
CA TYR A 710 0.19 -62.44 2.43
C TYR A 710 0.74 -63.87 2.25
N ASP A 711 1.50 -64.11 1.17
CA ASP A 711 2.15 -65.40 0.92
C ASP A 711 3.21 -65.73 1.99
N ALA A 712 3.96 -64.73 2.47
CA ALA A 712 4.89 -64.89 3.59
C ALA A 712 4.16 -65.33 4.86
N LYS A 713 3.03 -64.70 5.19
CA LYS A 713 2.22 -65.07 6.36
C LYS A 713 1.62 -66.47 6.24
N ARG A 714 1.13 -66.87 5.06
CA ARG A 714 0.52 -68.20 4.84
C ARG A 714 1.53 -69.32 4.83
N SER A 715 2.74 -69.07 4.33
CA SER A 715 3.75 -70.13 4.17
C SER A 715 4.43 -70.51 5.50
N GLY A 716 4.07 -69.87 6.61
CA GLY A 716 4.59 -70.18 7.95
C GLY A 716 5.20 -69.00 8.68
N ARG A 717 4.97 -67.75 8.23
CA ARG A 717 5.45 -66.51 8.87
C ARG A 717 6.97 -66.43 8.99
N ASN A 718 7.46 -65.35 9.62
CA ASN A 718 8.88 -65.05 9.83
C ASN A 718 9.73 -65.35 8.58
N ARG A 719 9.35 -64.78 7.44
CA ARG A 719 10.02 -65.00 6.15
C ARG A 719 9.83 -63.85 5.18
N VAL A 720 10.64 -63.86 4.14
CA VAL A 720 10.52 -62.97 3.00
C VAL A 720 9.91 -63.70 1.80
N CYS A 721 8.87 -63.13 1.22
CA CYS A 721 8.31 -63.53 -0.07
C CYS A 721 8.37 -62.35 -1.05
N PHE A 722 8.40 -62.65 -2.33
CA PHE A 722 8.48 -61.65 -3.41
C PHE A 722 7.37 -61.92 -4.42
N GLY A 723 6.88 -60.86 -5.06
CA GLY A 723 5.78 -60.90 -6.02
C GLY A 723 6.08 -60.25 -7.36
#